data_AF-A0A0G4GWP1-F1
#
_entry.id   AF-A0A0G4GWP1-F1
#
_cell.length_a   1.000
_cell.length_b   1.000
_cell.length_c   1.000
_cell.angle_alpha   90.00
_cell.angle_beta   90.00
_cell.angle_gamma   90.00
#
_symmetry.space_group_name_H-M   'P 1'
#
loop_
_entity.id
_entity.type
_entity.pdbx_description
1 polymer ?
#
loop_
_entity_poly.entity_id
_entity_poly.type
_entity_poly.pdbx_seq_one_letter_code
_entity_poly.pdbx_strand_id
1 'polypeptide(L)'
;MTPETPSHVSGCTYNDIMRAVPLIDERFLNEKEKLQGEEDTTSGYYVPIETYELLKVEGGTATPPPNGAGIPYLFHENQYNLTIYKYENNLWTEQKHATMHKTLALSTVLLCAFQLSLNGNAHSRRPHRSLQMAATETGKTVIPEETDVVVIGSGIGGLCCGAMCGRYGFDVTVLESHYHPGGCAHSFEIDNCVFDAGPSLWAGLSRPSPNPLRQVLDAIGDKSVEWKTYDGWMMYTPEGAFRFDCGPVRWEETLRKVAGDEAVRDWQNLQQYIAPMVEAAMGVPPMALRPDLWALVTIFRWLPNLLKAGSFSSFLTGPFSQVLDRTVKRESFVYRWLDFLSFALSGLPADGTIGAAMIYTVGDLAREGACVDYPIGGGGAVIDALVKGIEGFGGRVALRSHVEEILVEDGRAVGVRLRGGKVVRARKAVVTNASVWDTLKLLPEGALETAEREKLASTKPTESFMHIHACIDKTGLPEDLDIHHTVVFDWDAGVDGEQNVVIISIPSVLDPAMAPEGKHVVHAYAAGNEPFDVWENVKKNSEEYKQMKEQRSQKLWEALERVIPDIRQRASKERGGFALVGTPITHQGFLRRHRGSYGPALEAGKETFPGAKTPIPGLLRCGDSTWPGIGIPAVAGSGVSAANALAPVGKHLSLLNEMNRQGQLKTSSAY
;
A
#
# COMPACT_ATOMS: atom_id res chain seq x y z
N MET A 1 -64.54 -10.30 30.65
CA MET A 1 -64.00 -9.01 31.13
C MET A 1 -62.48 -9.12 31.15
N THR A 2 -61.78 -8.03 30.82
CA THR A 2 -60.36 -7.78 31.17
C THR A 2 -60.25 -7.32 32.64
N PRO A 3 -59.05 -7.10 33.24
CA PRO A 3 -57.67 -7.28 32.76
C PRO A 3 -56.98 -8.44 33.55
N GLU A 4 -55.71 -8.51 34.00
CA GLU A 4 -54.51 -7.64 34.05
C GLU A 4 -53.21 -8.50 34.15
N THR A 5 -52.11 -7.95 34.68
CA THR A 5 -50.73 -8.52 34.69
C THR A 5 -50.27 -9.07 36.08
N PRO A 6 -49.20 -9.90 36.12
CA PRO A 6 -48.79 -10.67 37.32
C PRO A 6 -47.71 -9.98 38.19
N SER A 7 -47.46 -10.50 39.41
CA SER A 7 -46.30 -10.08 40.22
C SER A 7 -45.70 -11.18 41.13
N HIS A 8 -44.37 -11.15 41.22
CA HIS A 8 -43.43 -11.77 42.17
C HIS A 8 -43.46 -13.29 42.50
N VAL A 9 -42.34 -13.93 42.15
CA VAL A 9 -41.88 -15.26 42.61
C VAL A 9 -41.05 -15.11 43.89
N SER A 10 -41.07 -16.14 44.75
CA SER A 10 -40.34 -16.20 46.03
C SER A 10 -38.81 -16.33 45.87
N GLY A 11 -38.07 -15.98 46.93
CA GLY A 11 -36.61 -15.86 46.90
C GLY A 11 -35.83 -17.18 46.76
N CYS A 12 -34.58 -17.03 46.31
CA CYS A 12 -33.52 -18.03 46.26
C CYS A 12 -32.21 -17.35 46.74
N THR A 13 -31.28 -18.08 47.36
CA THR A 13 -30.17 -17.46 48.11
C THR A 13 -28.85 -17.42 47.33
N TYR A 14 -27.88 -16.65 47.82
CA TYR A 14 -26.56 -16.49 47.19
C TYR A 14 -25.82 -17.84 46.99
N ASN A 15 -26.00 -18.80 47.91
CA ASN A 15 -25.40 -20.14 47.81
C ASN A 15 -26.04 -21.02 46.74
N ASP A 16 -27.26 -20.71 46.30
CA ASP A 16 -27.96 -21.46 45.25
C ASP A 16 -27.47 -21.04 43.85
N ILE A 17 -27.09 -19.78 43.68
CA ILE A 17 -26.45 -19.25 42.45
C ILE A 17 -25.08 -19.91 42.23
N MET A 18 -24.31 -20.12 43.30
CA MET A 18 -22.97 -20.74 43.27
C MET A 18 -22.98 -22.25 42.94
N ARG A 19 -24.13 -22.84 42.59
CA ARG A 19 -24.26 -24.24 42.14
C ARG A 19 -24.66 -24.40 40.66
N ALA A 20 -24.79 -23.29 39.92
CA ALA A 20 -25.23 -23.29 38.52
C ALA A 20 -24.11 -23.23 37.46
N VAL A 21 -22.83 -23.36 37.85
CA VAL A 21 -21.68 -23.37 36.92
C VAL A 21 -20.82 -24.62 37.13
N PRO A 22 -21.06 -25.71 36.39
CA PRO A 22 -20.17 -26.87 36.33
C PRO A 22 -19.06 -26.67 35.28
N LEU A 23 -17.88 -27.23 35.56
CA LEU A 23 -16.86 -27.63 34.58
C LEU A 23 -16.23 -26.50 33.73
N ILE A 24 -15.25 -25.81 34.34
CA ILE A 24 -14.00 -25.57 33.61
C ILE A 24 -13.31 -26.93 33.49
N ASP A 25 -13.27 -27.47 32.27
CA ASP A 25 -12.69 -28.79 31.97
C ASP A 25 -11.15 -28.70 31.91
N GLU A 26 -10.46 -29.62 32.57
CA GLU A 26 -9.00 -29.59 32.79
C GLU A 26 -8.14 -29.79 31.51
N ARG A 27 -8.77 -29.94 30.35
CA ARG A 27 -8.07 -30.10 29.06
C ARG A 27 -7.15 -28.94 28.67
N PHE A 28 -7.39 -27.71 29.15
CA PHE A 28 -6.60 -26.54 28.75
C PHE A 28 -5.19 -26.44 29.38
N LEU A 29 -4.83 -27.31 30.33
CA LEU A 29 -3.50 -27.33 30.95
C LEU A 29 -2.57 -28.45 30.43
N ASN A 30 -3.10 -29.45 29.72
CA ASN A 30 -2.33 -30.61 29.25
C ASN A 30 -1.88 -30.54 27.77
N GLU A 31 -2.26 -29.52 26.99
CA GLU A 31 -1.74 -29.34 25.62
C GLU A 31 -0.41 -28.58 25.56
N LYS A 32 0.00 -27.90 26.64
CA LYS A 32 1.23 -27.10 26.67
C LYS A 32 2.52 -27.93 26.57
N GLU A 33 2.45 -29.24 26.83
CA GLU A 33 3.57 -30.18 26.69
C GLU A 33 3.46 -31.09 25.45
N LYS A 34 2.47 -30.88 24.58
CA LYS A 34 2.31 -31.64 23.32
C LYS A 34 2.53 -30.85 22.04
N LEU A 35 2.68 -29.52 22.14
CA LEU A 35 2.99 -28.64 21.00
C LEU A 35 4.49 -28.27 20.89
N GLN A 36 5.39 -29.06 21.46
CA GLN A 36 6.85 -28.93 21.24
C GLN A 36 7.35 -29.62 19.96
N GLY A 37 6.43 -30.05 19.08
CA GLY A 37 6.72 -30.42 17.70
C GLY A 37 5.87 -29.59 16.75
N GLU A 38 6.50 -29.03 15.71
CA GLU A 38 5.86 -28.36 14.56
C GLU A 38 5.10 -27.04 14.84
N GLU A 39 5.76 -26.06 15.45
CA GLU A 39 5.34 -24.64 15.30
C GLU A 39 5.85 -24.03 13.98
N ASP A 40 5.01 -24.05 12.94
CA ASP A 40 5.03 -23.05 11.86
C ASP A 40 3.98 -21.97 12.17
N THR A 41 4.33 -21.00 13.01
CA THR A 41 3.42 -19.92 13.40
C THR A 41 3.95 -18.55 13.01
N THR A 42 3.30 -17.94 12.02
CA THR A 42 3.46 -16.51 11.68
C THR A 42 2.67 -15.66 12.68
N SER A 43 3.22 -15.44 13.86
CA SER A 43 2.71 -14.50 14.87
C SER A 43 3.68 -13.32 15.07
N GLY A 44 3.11 -12.11 15.21
CA GLY A 44 3.86 -10.88 15.47
C GLY A 44 4.06 -10.66 16.98
N TYR A 45 5.11 -9.92 17.33
CA TYR A 45 5.40 -9.56 18.73
C TYR A 45 4.30 -8.66 19.30
N TYR A 46 3.83 -8.98 20.51
CA TYR A 46 2.99 -8.08 21.31
C TYR A 46 3.87 -7.02 21.97
N VAL A 47 3.50 -5.75 21.81
CA VAL A 47 4.03 -4.64 22.63
C VAL A 47 3.12 -4.49 23.85
N PRO A 48 3.63 -4.54 25.10
CA PRO A 48 2.82 -4.33 26.29
C PRO A 48 2.44 -2.85 26.45
N ILE A 49 1.19 -2.59 26.85
CA ILE A 49 0.73 -1.25 27.23
C ILE A 49 1.31 -0.90 28.60
N GLU A 50 1.89 0.30 28.75
CA GLU A 50 2.45 0.76 30.02
C GLU A 50 1.38 0.91 31.12
N THR A 51 1.72 0.47 32.33
CA THR A 51 0.78 0.38 33.45
C THR A 51 0.49 1.71 34.12
N TYR A 52 -0.79 2.12 34.09
CA TYR A 52 -1.36 3.04 35.07
C TYR A 52 -1.71 2.27 36.35
N GLU A 53 -1.16 2.65 37.51
CA GLU A 53 -1.47 1.98 38.79
C GLU A 53 -2.89 2.33 39.27
N LEU A 54 -3.83 1.41 39.06
CA LEU A 54 -5.21 1.49 39.55
C LEU A 54 -5.34 0.89 40.96
N LEU A 55 -5.18 1.73 42.00
CA LEU A 55 -5.40 1.33 43.39
C LEU A 55 -6.90 1.17 43.70
N LYS A 56 -7.41 -0.06 43.58
CA LYS A 56 -8.74 -0.45 44.08
C LYS A 56 -8.65 -0.76 45.58
N VAL A 57 -9.46 -0.08 46.40
CA VAL A 57 -9.46 -0.26 47.87
C VAL A 57 -10.80 -0.83 48.33
N GLU A 58 -10.79 -2.09 48.75
CA GLU A 58 -11.89 -2.72 49.48
C GLU A 58 -11.60 -2.62 50.99
N GLY A 59 -12.46 -1.92 51.75
CA GLY A 59 -12.31 -1.83 53.22
C GLY A 59 -11.80 -0.50 53.80
N GLY A 60 -12.32 0.64 53.35
CA GLY A 60 -12.51 1.83 54.22
C GLY A 60 -11.30 2.73 54.54
N THR A 61 -10.05 2.28 54.46
CA THR A 61 -8.86 3.13 54.72
C THR A 61 -7.77 2.96 53.66
N ALA A 62 -7.40 4.05 52.98
CA ALA A 62 -6.33 4.09 51.98
C ALA A 62 -5.13 4.90 52.50
N THR A 63 -3.95 4.28 52.57
CA THR A 63 -2.67 4.97 52.80
C THR A 63 -2.07 5.44 51.47
N PRO A 64 -1.52 6.67 51.36
CA PRO A 64 -0.91 7.14 50.13
C PRO A 64 0.40 6.38 49.81
N PRO A 65 0.74 6.17 48.53
CA PRO A 65 1.99 5.52 48.14
C PRO A 65 3.21 6.42 48.43
N PRO A 66 4.35 5.85 48.86
CA PRO A 66 5.59 6.61 48.99
C PRO A 66 6.20 6.88 47.61
N ASN A 67 6.78 8.08 47.44
CA ASN A 67 7.62 8.51 46.32
C ASN A 67 6.94 8.78 44.96
N GLY A 68 6.33 9.97 44.83
CA GLY A 68 6.65 10.88 43.72
C GLY A 68 6.15 10.59 42.30
N ALA A 69 5.34 9.55 42.07
CA ALA A 69 4.79 9.22 40.76
C ALA A 69 3.30 9.61 40.64
N GLY A 70 3.01 10.62 39.80
CA GLY A 70 1.64 11.03 39.43
C GLY A 70 0.83 11.76 40.51
N ILE A 71 -0.33 12.29 40.11
CA ILE A 71 -1.35 12.81 41.05
C ILE A 71 -2.38 11.68 41.25
N PRO A 72 -2.48 11.07 42.44
CA PRO A 72 -3.35 9.93 42.63
C PRO A 72 -4.82 10.37 42.75
N TYR A 73 -5.68 9.71 41.97
CA TYR A 73 -7.13 9.76 42.12
C TYR A 73 -7.60 8.45 42.77
N LEU A 74 -8.43 8.57 43.81
CA LEU A 74 -9.04 7.43 44.50
C LEU A 74 -10.50 7.31 44.06
N PHE A 75 -10.87 6.11 43.59
CA PHE A 75 -12.24 5.79 43.18
C PHE A 75 -12.89 4.94 44.28
N HIS A 76 -13.86 5.50 44.99
CA HIS A 76 -14.67 4.77 45.96
C HIS A 76 -15.99 4.38 45.29
N GLU A 77 -16.16 3.09 45.01
CA GLU A 77 -17.40 2.51 44.51
C GLU A 77 -18.13 1.78 45.65
N ASN A 78 -19.40 2.11 45.85
CA ASN A 78 -20.33 1.31 46.64
C ASN A 78 -21.57 0.98 45.78
N GLN A 79 -22.43 0.09 46.27
CA GLN A 79 -23.48 -0.59 45.48
C GLN A 79 -24.43 0.32 44.69
N TYR A 80 -24.46 1.63 44.97
CA TYR A 80 -25.29 2.61 44.27
C TYR A 80 -24.55 3.90 43.88
N ASN A 81 -23.30 4.12 44.28
CA ASN A 81 -22.59 5.38 44.02
C ASN A 81 -21.09 5.17 43.72
N LEU A 82 -20.60 5.93 42.73
CA LEU A 82 -19.17 6.15 42.49
C LEU A 82 -18.79 7.55 42.97
N THR A 83 -17.76 7.64 43.82
CA THR A 83 -17.22 8.91 44.32
C THR A 83 -15.74 9.01 43.98
N ILE A 84 -15.34 10.10 43.33
CA ILE A 84 -13.96 10.35 42.89
C ILE A 84 -13.31 11.35 43.84
N TYR A 85 -12.19 10.98 44.46
CA TYR A 85 -11.37 11.86 45.29
C TYR A 85 -10.03 12.14 44.61
N LYS A 86 -9.49 13.34 44.81
CA LYS A 86 -8.17 13.77 44.36
C LYS A 86 -7.33 14.14 45.59
N TYR A 87 -6.06 13.71 45.62
CA TYR A 87 -5.15 14.05 46.71
C TYR A 87 -4.38 15.34 46.41
N GLU A 88 -4.68 16.40 47.14
CA GLU A 88 -3.97 17.69 47.05
C GLU A 88 -3.80 18.30 48.45
N ASN A 89 -2.68 18.99 48.68
CA ASN A 89 -2.39 19.66 49.97
C ASN A 89 -2.53 18.76 51.21
N ASN A 90 -2.12 17.48 51.08
CA ASN A 90 -2.27 16.42 52.09
C ASN A 90 -3.71 16.08 52.52
N LEU A 91 -4.70 16.38 51.69
CA LEU A 91 -6.10 16.03 51.91
C LEU A 91 -6.70 15.34 50.67
N TRP A 92 -7.56 14.35 50.91
CA TRP A 92 -8.45 13.82 49.87
C TRP A 92 -9.66 14.75 49.74
N THR A 93 -9.83 15.37 48.57
CA THR A 93 -10.98 16.22 48.26
C THR A 93 -11.88 15.53 47.23
N GLU A 94 -13.16 15.43 47.55
CA GLU A 94 -14.17 14.90 46.62
C GLU A 94 -14.30 15.83 45.41
N GLN A 95 -14.15 15.26 44.21
CA GLN A 95 -14.26 15.99 42.94
C GLN A 95 -15.60 15.74 42.25
N LYS A 96 -16.20 14.57 42.45
CA LYS A 96 -17.44 14.16 41.77
C LYS A 96 -18.13 13.00 42.47
N HIS A 97 -19.44 13.14 42.69
CA HIS A 97 -20.35 12.08 43.11
C HIS A 97 -21.25 11.66 41.95
N ALA A 98 -21.51 10.37 41.78
CA ALA A 98 -22.44 9.85 40.78
C ALA A 98 -23.23 8.66 41.31
N THR A 99 -24.54 8.85 41.54
CA THR A 99 -25.47 7.78 41.88
C THR A 99 -25.88 7.01 40.62
N MET A 100 -25.62 5.69 40.59
CA MET A 100 -25.86 4.85 39.42
C MET A 100 -27.19 4.10 39.50
N HIS A 101 -28.06 4.33 38.50
CA HIS A 101 -29.15 3.41 38.20
C HIS A 101 -28.65 2.23 37.35
N LYS A 102 -29.30 1.07 37.55
CA LYS A 102 -28.73 -0.29 37.45
C LYS A 102 -28.26 -0.83 36.06
N THR A 103 -28.04 0.02 35.05
CA THR A 103 -27.89 -0.45 33.65
C THR A 103 -26.72 0.14 32.85
N LEU A 104 -26.04 1.19 33.30
CA LEU A 104 -24.84 1.74 32.64
C LEU A 104 -23.72 1.97 33.66
N ALA A 105 -22.66 1.16 33.60
CA ALA A 105 -21.48 1.28 34.48
C ALA A 105 -20.17 1.54 33.71
N LEU A 106 -19.85 0.75 32.67
CA LEU A 106 -18.56 0.82 31.97
C LEU A 106 -18.39 2.08 31.09
N SER A 107 -19.41 2.47 30.32
CA SER A 107 -19.30 3.54 29.31
C SER A 107 -19.13 4.93 29.91
N THR A 108 -19.65 5.18 31.11
CA THR A 108 -19.59 6.51 31.77
C THR A 108 -18.21 6.81 32.36
N VAL A 109 -17.45 5.79 32.76
CA VAL A 109 -16.09 5.93 33.30
C VAL A 109 -15.14 6.44 32.22
N LEU A 110 -15.18 5.82 31.04
CA LEU A 110 -14.38 6.23 29.87
C LEU A 110 -14.68 7.68 29.45
N LEU A 111 -15.95 8.09 29.39
CA LEU A 111 -16.30 9.48 29.04
C LEU A 111 -15.78 10.51 30.05
N CYS A 112 -15.82 10.22 31.35
CA CYS A 112 -15.33 11.15 32.37
C CYS A 112 -13.80 11.30 32.34
N ALA A 113 -13.06 10.20 32.10
CA ALA A 113 -11.61 10.26 31.90
C ALA A 113 -11.25 11.09 30.66
N PHE A 114 -11.99 10.93 29.56
CA PHE A 114 -11.76 11.64 28.31
C PHE A 114 -11.99 13.16 28.44
N GLN A 115 -13.02 13.59 29.16
CA GLN A 115 -13.28 15.03 29.39
C GLN A 115 -12.23 15.71 30.29
N LEU A 116 -11.68 15.01 31.29
CA LEU A 116 -10.67 15.60 32.17
C LEU A 116 -9.33 15.83 31.47
N SER A 117 -9.01 15.04 30.45
CA SER A 117 -7.83 15.23 29.59
C SER A 117 -7.87 16.54 28.78
N LEU A 118 -9.08 16.99 28.39
CA LEU A 118 -9.26 18.09 27.43
C LEU A 118 -9.12 19.51 28.01
N ASN A 119 -9.06 19.68 29.34
CA ASN A 119 -8.96 20.99 30.00
C ASN A 119 -7.54 21.37 30.46
N GLY A 120 -6.51 20.60 30.10
CA GLY A 120 -5.11 20.90 30.42
C GLY A 120 -4.42 21.76 29.35
N ASN A 121 -4.40 23.08 29.53
CA ASN A 121 -3.59 24.08 28.80
C ASN A 121 -3.50 23.94 27.26
N ALA A 122 -4.35 24.68 26.55
CA ALA A 122 -4.29 24.76 25.09
C ALA A 122 -3.04 25.50 24.56
N HIS A 123 -2.14 24.77 23.91
CA HIS A 123 -1.31 25.23 22.79
C HIS A 123 -1.45 24.23 21.63
N SER A 124 -1.34 24.70 20.39
CA SER A 124 -1.90 24.01 19.23
C SER A 124 -1.08 22.80 18.75
N ARG A 125 -1.41 21.60 19.24
CA ARG A 125 -1.15 20.33 18.55
C ARG A 125 -2.47 19.78 18.00
N ARG A 126 -2.62 19.73 16.67
CA ARG A 126 -3.72 18.98 16.03
C ARG A 126 -3.43 17.49 16.20
N PRO A 127 -4.32 16.70 16.82
CA PRO A 127 -4.15 15.25 16.81
C PRO A 127 -4.57 14.73 15.43
N HIS A 128 -3.61 14.65 14.51
CA HIS A 128 -3.61 13.55 13.53
C HIS A 128 -3.27 12.26 14.28
N ARG A 129 -4.15 11.86 15.20
CA ARG A 129 -4.33 10.44 15.48
C ARG A 129 -4.62 9.80 14.14
N SER A 130 -3.94 8.69 13.85
CA SER A 130 -4.36 7.81 12.77
C SER A 130 -5.86 7.56 12.91
N LEU A 131 -6.61 7.85 11.85
CA LEU A 131 -7.95 7.30 11.68
C LEU A 131 -7.79 5.83 11.31
N GLN A 132 -7.21 5.06 12.25
CA GLN A 132 -7.74 3.73 12.51
C GLN A 132 -9.26 3.89 12.50
N MET A 133 -9.90 3.25 11.53
CA MET A 133 -11.35 3.16 11.48
C MET A 133 -11.84 2.74 12.87
N ALA A 134 -13.05 3.13 13.24
CA ALA A 134 -13.73 2.52 14.37
C ALA A 134 -14.16 1.09 14.02
N ALA A 135 -13.18 0.24 13.72
CA ALA A 135 -13.18 -1.16 14.08
C ALA A 135 -13.40 -1.21 15.59
N THR A 136 -14.68 -1.17 15.96
CA THR A 136 -15.20 -1.62 17.25
C THR A 136 -14.44 -2.89 17.64
N GLU A 137 -14.12 -3.04 18.93
CA GLU A 137 -13.17 -4.06 19.43
C GLU A 137 -13.66 -5.53 19.29
N THR A 138 -14.72 -5.74 18.49
CA THR A 138 -15.35 -7.01 18.11
C THR A 138 -15.68 -7.10 16.61
N GLY A 139 -15.48 -6.03 15.82
CA GLY A 139 -16.05 -5.83 14.48
C GLY A 139 -15.26 -6.47 13.33
N LYS A 140 -15.39 -7.79 13.12
CA LYS A 140 -15.01 -8.40 11.83
C LYS A 140 -15.99 -7.95 10.73
N THR A 141 -15.47 -7.50 9.58
CA THR A 141 -16.30 -7.25 8.38
C THR A 141 -17.14 -8.49 8.06
N VAL A 142 -18.46 -8.36 7.98
CA VAL A 142 -19.35 -9.49 7.69
C VAL A 142 -19.18 -9.88 6.22
N ILE A 143 -18.38 -10.93 6.00
CA ILE A 143 -18.24 -11.57 4.69
C ILE A 143 -19.59 -12.18 4.31
N PRO A 144 -20.23 -11.80 3.18
CA PRO A 144 -21.48 -12.40 2.75
C PRO A 144 -21.29 -13.86 2.31
N GLU A 145 -22.38 -14.57 2.10
CA GLU A 145 -22.37 -15.89 1.44
C GLU A 145 -22.39 -15.76 -0.10
N GLU A 146 -22.91 -14.64 -0.61
CA GLU A 146 -22.95 -14.30 -2.04
C GLU A 146 -22.80 -12.78 -2.25
N THR A 147 -22.08 -12.39 -3.30
CA THR A 147 -21.87 -11.00 -3.75
C THR A 147 -21.91 -10.97 -5.30
N ASP A 148 -22.06 -9.82 -5.97
CA ASP A 148 -21.94 -9.79 -7.45
C ASP A 148 -20.51 -10.07 -7.91
N VAL A 149 -19.54 -9.38 -7.30
CA VAL A 149 -18.12 -9.45 -7.65
C VAL A 149 -17.28 -9.73 -6.41
N VAL A 150 -16.56 -10.86 -6.42
CA VAL A 150 -15.52 -11.17 -5.45
C VAL A 150 -14.18 -10.69 -6.00
N VAL A 151 -13.39 -9.95 -5.20
CA VAL A 151 -12.02 -9.55 -5.56
C VAL A 151 -11.03 -10.20 -4.60
N ILE A 152 -10.03 -10.90 -5.12
CA ILE A 152 -9.00 -11.61 -4.35
C ILE A 152 -7.76 -10.73 -4.22
N GLY A 153 -7.45 -10.29 -3.01
CA GLY A 153 -6.33 -9.41 -2.70
C GLY A 153 -6.65 -7.91 -2.83
N SER A 154 -6.16 -7.12 -1.89
CA SER A 154 -6.38 -5.67 -1.79
C SER A 154 -5.14 -4.85 -2.17
N GLY A 155 -4.31 -5.35 -3.09
CA GLY A 155 -3.35 -4.49 -3.78
C GLY A 155 -4.08 -3.43 -4.61
N ILE A 156 -3.36 -2.38 -5.05
CA ILE A 156 -3.94 -1.24 -5.79
C ILE A 156 -4.87 -1.67 -6.94
N GLY A 157 -4.54 -2.69 -7.72
CA GLY A 157 -5.39 -3.17 -8.81
C GLY A 157 -6.72 -3.78 -8.33
N GLY A 158 -6.70 -4.51 -7.21
CA GLY A 158 -7.88 -5.10 -6.57
C GLY A 158 -8.74 -4.05 -5.90
N LEU A 159 -8.13 -3.07 -5.22
CA LEU A 159 -8.84 -1.93 -4.63
C LEU A 159 -9.47 -1.04 -5.69
N CYS A 160 -8.72 -0.66 -6.74
CA CYS A 160 -9.26 0.09 -7.88
C CYS A 160 -10.38 -0.69 -8.59
N CYS A 161 -10.22 -2.00 -8.81
CA CYS A 161 -11.29 -2.81 -9.40
C CYS A 161 -12.54 -2.83 -8.50
N GLY A 162 -12.36 -3.05 -7.19
CA GLY A 162 -13.46 -3.10 -6.23
C GLY A 162 -14.21 -1.76 -6.13
N ALA A 163 -13.47 -0.65 -6.04
CA ALA A 163 -14.03 0.69 -5.95
C ALA A 163 -14.79 1.07 -7.23
N MET A 164 -14.25 0.72 -8.40
CA MET A 164 -14.91 0.95 -9.68
C MET A 164 -16.14 0.06 -9.89
N CYS A 165 -16.10 -1.21 -9.47
CA CYS A 165 -17.28 -2.08 -9.47
C CYS A 165 -18.38 -1.53 -8.54
N GLY A 166 -18.03 -1.04 -7.35
CA GLY A 166 -18.95 -0.32 -6.46
C GLY A 166 -19.50 0.95 -7.11
N ARG A 167 -18.65 1.77 -7.74
CA ARG A 167 -19.04 2.99 -8.49
C ARG A 167 -20.02 2.70 -9.65
N TYR A 168 -19.96 1.50 -10.22
CA TYR A 168 -20.91 0.99 -11.22
C TYR A 168 -22.16 0.34 -10.59
N GLY A 169 -22.28 0.27 -9.27
CA GLY A 169 -23.42 -0.29 -8.55
C GLY A 169 -23.51 -1.80 -8.64
N PHE A 170 -22.38 -2.50 -8.49
CA PHE A 170 -22.32 -3.92 -8.15
C PHE A 170 -22.16 -4.10 -6.64
N ASP A 171 -22.68 -5.21 -6.12
CA ASP A 171 -22.40 -5.69 -4.77
C ASP A 171 -21.01 -6.34 -4.70
N VAL A 172 -20.04 -5.67 -4.08
CA VAL A 172 -18.61 -6.05 -4.12
C VAL A 172 -18.10 -6.50 -2.76
N THR A 173 -17.29 -7.57 -2.75
CA THR A 173 -16.49 -7.96 -1.58
C THR A 173 -15.03 -8.20 -1.98
N VAL A 174 -14.12 -7.36 -1.47
CA VAL A 174 -12.67 -7.55 -1.54
C VAL A 174 -12.22 -8.40 -0.36
N LEU A 175 -11.43 -9.44 -0.64
CA LEU A 175 -10.95 -10.41 0.34
C LEU A 175 -9.42 -10.29 0.45
N GLU A 176 -8.93 -9.79 1.57
CA GLU A 176 -7.50 -9.63 1.86
C GLU A 176 -7.03 -10.71 2.83
N SER A 177 -5.92 -11.39 2.50
CA SER A 177 -5.31 -12.39 3.36
C SER A 177 -4.58 -11.80 4.56
N HIS A 178 -4.04 -10.59 4.42
CA HIS A 178 -3.29 -9.88 5.46
C HIS A 178 -4.23 -9.18 6.46
N TYR A 179 -3.66 -8.58 7.52
CA TYR A 179 -4.41 -7.83 8.53
C TYR A 179 -4.42 -6.30 8.28
N HIS A 180 -3.80 -5.85 7.19
CA HIS A 180 -3.93 -4.51 6.61
C HIS A 180 -4.19 -4.63 5.10
N PRO A 181 -4.97 -3.71 4.50
CA PRO A 181 -5.14 -3.64 3.06
C PRO A 181 -3.93 -3.00 2.36
N GLY A 182 -3.86 -3.10 1.03
CA GLY A 182 -2.97 -2.29 0.18
C GLY A 182 -1.89 -3.06 -0.61
N GLY A 183 -1.62 -4.32 -0.25
CA GLY A 183 -0.58 -5.12 -0.91
C GLY A 183 0.79 -4.45 -0.81
N CYS A 184 1.47 -4.24 -1.94
CA CYS A 184 2.79 -3.60 -1.98
C CYS A 184 2.79 -2.13 -1.54
N ALA A 185 1.64 -1.46 -1.58
CA ALA A 185 1.51 0.00 -1.41
C ALA A 185 0.89 0.41 -0.05
N HIS A 186 0.87 -0.51 0.91
CA HIS A 186 0.49 -0.18 2.29
C HIS A 186 1.62 0.52 3.04
N SER A 187 1.28 1.13 4.17
CA SER A 187 2.25 1.63 5.16
C SER A 187 2.05 0.88 6.48
N PHE A 188 3.10 0.77 7.30
CA PHE A 188 3.07 0.11 8.61
C PHE A 188 3.77 0.97 9.67
N GLU A 189 3.41 0.80 10.94
CA GLU A 189 3.89 1.62 12.05
C GLU A 189 4.61 0.77 13.10
N ILE A 190 5.81 1.18 13.50
CA ILE A 190 6.60 0.58 14.59
C ILE A 190 7.19 1.72 15.43
N ASP A 191 7.00 1.66 16.76
CA ASP A 191 7.46 2.66 17.73
C ASP A 191 7.08 4.13 17.39
N ASN A 192 5.88 4.32 16.81
CA ASN A 192 5.35 5.59 16.27
C ASN A 192 6.12 6.13 15.04
N CYS A 193 6.96 5.32 14.40
CA CYS A 193 7.59 5.58 13.12
C CYS A 193 6.79 4.87 12.01
N VAL A 194 6.26 5.63 11.05
CA VAL A 194 5.43 5.13 9.94
C VAL A 194 6.28 4.93 8.69
N PHE A 195 6.21 3.76 8.08
CA PHE A 195 6.99 3.38 6.91
C PHE A 195 6.08 2.96 5.75
N ASP A 196 6.37 3.46 4.55
CA ASP A 196 5.82 2.90 3.32
C ASP A 196 6.50 1.55 3.03
N ALA A 197 5.72 0.53 2.66
CA ALA A 197 6.22 -0.84 2.49
C ALA A 197 6.91 -1.10 1.14
N GLY A 198 6.84 -0.16 0.18
CA GLY A 198 7.30 -0.38 -1.19
C GLY A 198 7.42 0.91 -2.02
N PRO A 199 6.38 1.31 -2.77
CA PRO A 199 6.43 2.44 -3.68
C PRO A 199 6.43 3.77 -2.91
N SER A 200 7.53 4.52 -3.01
CA SER A 200 7.69 5.81 -2.33
C SER A 200 7.53 7.03 -3.26
N LEU A 201 7.71 6.85 -4.57
CA LEU A 201 7.61 7.91 -5.58
C LEU A 201 6.23 7.87 -6.26
N TRP A 202 5.52 8.99 -6.23
CA TRP A 202 4.17 9.13 -6.82
C TRP A 202 4.17 10.30 -7.82
N ALA A 203 3.40 10.23 -8.92
CA ALA A 203 3.41 11.28 -9.93
C ALA A 203 2.07 11.43 -10.67
N GLY A 204 1.70 12.67 -11.01
CA GLY A 204 0.46 13.00 -11.71
C GLY A 204 -0.80 12.84 -10.86
N LEU A 205 -0.71 13.04 -9.54
CA LEU A 205 -1.78 12.76 -8.58
C LEU A 205 -2.33 14.02 -7.87
N SER A 206 -1.52 15.06 -7.65
CA SER A 206 -2.01 16.37 -7.17
C SER A 206 -2.99 17.03 -8.14
N ARG A 207 -2.81 16.85 -9.45
CA ARG A 207 -3.56 17.47 -10.54
C ARG A 207 -4.38 16.46 -11.37
N PRO A 208 -5.46 16.86 -12.06
CA PRO A 208 -6.08 16.06 -13.11
C PRO A 208 -5.04 15.64 -14.17
N SER A 209 -5.03 14.37 -14.54
CA SER A 209 -3.94 13.78 -15.33
C SER A 209 -4.37 12.50 -16.07
N PRO A 210 -3.53 11.94 -16.96
CA PRO A 210 -3.77 10.63 -17.55
C PRO A 210 -3.45 9.45 -16.61
N ASN A 211 -2.91 9.67 -15.40
CA ASN A 211 -2.59 8.58 -14.47
C ASN A 211 -3.88 7.80 -14.09
N PRO A 212 -3.95 6.47 -14.31
CA PRO A 212 -5.15 5.70 -14.02
C PRO A 212 -5.57 5.74 -12.54
N LEU A 213 -4.62 5.81 -11.59
CA LEU A 213 -4.92 5.94 -10.17
C LEU A 213 -5.58 7.30 -9.86
N ARG A 214 -5.06 8.39 -10.46
CA ARG A 214 -5.69 9.72 -10.37
C ARG A 214 -7.13 9.67 -10.88
N GLN A 215 -7.35 9.02 -12.02
CA GLN A 215 -8.68 8.87 -12.62
C GLN A 215 -9.62 7.99 -11.77
N VAL A 216 -9.12 6.97 -11.04
CA VAL A 216 -9.93 6.22 -10.06
C VAL A 216 -10.33 7.10 -8.89
N LEU A 217 -9.39 7.82 -8.26
CA LEU A 217 -9.67 8.74 -7.15
C LEU A 217 -10.70 9.81 -7.55
N ASP A 218 -10.53 10.40 -8.73
CA ASP A 218 -11.48 11.34 -9.34
C ASP A 218 -12.87 10.71 -9.61
N ALA A 219 -12.93 9.43 -10.01
CA ALA A 219 -14.18 8.73 -10.31
C ALA A 219 -14.96 8.32 -9.05
N ILE A 220 -14.27 7.95 -7.96
CA ILE A 220 -14.91 7.67 -6.67
C ILE A 220 -15.30 8.95 -5.92
N GLY A 221 -14.65 10.07 -6.24
CA GLY A 221 -14.94 11.39 -5.66
C GLY A 221 -14.28 11.64 -4.31
N ASP A 222 -13.41 10.74 -3.84
CA ASP A 222 -12.65 10.92 -2.60
C ASP A 222 -11.57 12.01 -2.78
N LYS A 223 -11.47 12.89 -1.79
CA LYS A 223 -10.53 14.02 -1.75
C LYS A 223 -9.82 14.11 -0.39
N SER A 224 -9.69 12.97 0.29
CA SER A 224 -9.11 12.88 1.64
C SER A 224 -7.57 12.79 1.64
N VAL A 225 -6.95 12.44 0.51
CA VAL A 225 -5.50 12.48 0.34
C VAL A 225 -5.03 13.92 0.08
N GLU A 226 -4.30 14.51 1.02
CA GLU A 226 -3.50 15.72 0.76
C GLU A 226 -2.22 15.30 0.01
N TRP A 227 -1.88 16.00 -1.07
CA TRP A 227 -0.67 15.77 -1.84
C TRP A 227 0.30 16.92 -1.63
N LYS A 228 1.51 16.62 -1.13
CA LYS A 228 2.67 17.50 -1.28
C LYS A 228 3.23 17.33 -2.68
N THR A 229 3.76 18.42 -3.22
CA THR A 229 4.50 18.42 -4.48
C THR A 229 5.94 18.83 -4.22
N TYR A 230 6.87 18.10 -4.80
CA TYR A 230 8.30 18.42 -4.86
C TYR A 230 8.77 18.28 -6.31
N ASP A 231 9.99 18.70 -6.60
CA ASP A 231 10.38 19.02 -7.98
C ASP A 231 11.76 18.48 -8.37
N GLY A 232 12.26 17.46 -7.67
CA GLY A 232 13.54 16.84 -7.95
C GLY A 232 13.88 15.72 -6.96
N TRP A 233 15.04 15.10 -7.14
CA TRP A 233 15.62 14.16 -6.19
C TRP A 233 17.14 14.05 -6.38
N MET A 234 17.86 13.62 -5.36
CA MET A 234 19.32 13.45 -5.46
C MET A 234 19.69 12.14 -6.16
N MET A 235 20.73 12.19 -6.98
CA MET A 235 21.36 11.06 -7.65
C MET A 235 22.82 10.97 -7.18
N TYR A 236 23.30 9.75 -6.90
CA TYR A 236 24.68 9.45 -6.53
C TYR A 236 25.21 8.36 -7.45
N THR A 237 25.99 8.76 -8.45
CA THR A 237 26.44 7.92 -9.58
C THR A 237 27.97 7.94 -9.68
N PRO A 238 28.59 7.16 -10.59
CA PRO A 238 30.03 7.25 -10.88
C PRO A 238 30.53 8.66 -11.25
N GLU A 239 29.68 9.50 -11.84
CA GLU A 239 29.98 10.92 -12.14
C GLU A 239 29.97 11.83 -10.90
N GLY A 240 29.41 11.38 -9.77
CA GLY A 240 29.31 12.13 -8.52
C GLY A 240 27.88 12.26 -8.01
N ALA A 241 27.66 13.26 -7.15
CA ALA A 241 26.35 13.58 -6.59
C ALA A 241 25.75 14.83 -7.26
N PHE A 242 24.50 14.74 -7.70
CA PHE A 242 23.76 15.85 -8.33
C PHE A 242 22.25 15.73 -8.07
N ARG A 243 21.50 16.83 -8.23
CA ARG A 243 20.04 16.85 -8.16
C ARG A 243 19.46 16.70 -9.57
N PHE A 244 18.63 15.69 -9.80
CA PHE A 244 17.68 15.73 -10.91
C PHE A 244 16.56 16.71 -10.54
N ASP A 245 16.23 17.65 -11.43
CA ASP A 245 15.15 18.61 -11.23
C ASP A 245 14.10 18.45 -12.34
N CYS A 246 12.83 18.58 -12.00
CA CYS A 246 11.71 18.61 -12.92
C CYS A 246 11.63 19.94 -13.68
N GLY A 247 11.17 19.86 -14.93
CA GLY A 247 11.06 20.96 -15.88
C GLY A 247 12.32 21.16 -16.74
N PRO A 248 12.21 21.89 -17.86
CA PRO A 248 13.20 21.81 -18.93
C PRO A 248 14.52 22.52 -18.58
N VAL A 249 14.44 23.72 -17.99
CA VAL A 249 15.61 24.60 -17.79
C VAL A 249 16.61 24.03 -16.78
N ARG A 250 16.14 23.63 -15.59
CA ARG A 250 17.02 23.14 -14.52
C ARG A 250 17.68 21.81 -14.88
N TRP A 251 16.95 20.90 -15.53
CA TRP A 251 17.54 19.63 -15.93
C TRP A 251 18.62 19.82 -17.00
N GLU A 252 18.43 20.70 -17.99
CA GLU A 252 19.49 21.04 -18.95
C GLU A 252 20.71 21.69 -18.27
N GLU A 253 20.50 22.51 -17.24
CA GLU A 253 21.60 23.02 -16.43
C GLU A 253 22.38 21.92 -15.70
N THR A 254 21.70 20.96 -15.08
CA THR A 254 22.34 19.81 -14.42
C THR A 254 23.04 18.91 -15.43
N LEU A 255 22.39 18.56 -16.55
CA LEU A 255 22.99 17.79 -17.64
C LEU A 255 24.28 18.43 -18.14
N ARG A 256 24.31 19.76 -18.31
CA ARG A 256 25.52 20.50 -18.68
C ARG A 256 26.63 20.41 -17.64
N LYS A 257 26.29 20.44 -16.34
CA LYS A 257 27.24 20.36 -15.22
C LYS A 257 27.81 18.93 -15.05
N VAL A 258 26.99 17.90 -15.29
CA VAL A 258 27.35 16.47 -15.07
C VAL A 258 27.97 15.83 -16.32
N ALA A 259 27.42 16.10 -17.51
CA ALA A 259 27.74 15.38 -18.76
C ALA A 259 27.93 16.30 -19.99
N GLY A 260 27.98 17.62 -19.80
CA GLY A 260 28.34 18.61 -20.83
C GLY A 260 27.27 18.87 -21.90
N ASP A 261 27.59 19.77 -22.84
CA ASP A 261 26.66 20.23 -23.87
C ASP A 261 26.28 19.16 -24.92
N GLU A 262 26.90 17.98 -24.93
CA GLU A 262 26.42 16.85 -25.74
C GLU A 262 25.21 16.17 -25.10
N ALA A 263 25.22 15.93 -23.79
CA ALA A 263 24.07 15.41 -23.06
C ALA A 263 22.85 16.33 -23.16
N VAL A 264 23.05 17.66 -23.13
CA VAL A 264 21.96 18.64 -23.36
C VAL A 264 21.35 18.50 -24.76
N ARG A 265 22.19 18.29 -25.80
CA ARG A 265 21.71 18.13 -27.18
C ARG A 265 20.97 16.81 -27.39
N ASP A 266 21.49 15.70 -26.85
CA ASP A 266 20.81 14.39 -26.89
C ASP A 266 19.44 14.45 -26.17
N TRP A 267 19.37 15.15 -25.03
CA TRP A 267 18.10 15.41 -24.34
C TRP A 267 17.12 16.27 -25.17
N GLN A 268 17.59 17.37 -25.76
CA GLN A 268 16.75 18.22 -26.62
C GLN A 268 16.27 17.50 -27.88
N ASN A 269 17.10 16.65 -28.48
CA ASN A 269 16.74 15.80 -29.62
C ASN A 269 15.64 14.79 -29.23
N LEU A 270 15.79 14.11 -28.09
CA LEU A 270 14.78 13.21 -27.55
C LEU A 270 13.45 13.93 -27.32
N GLN A 271 13.47 15.07 -26.63
CA GLN A 271 12.28 15.87 -26.32
C GLN A 271 11.50 16.27 -27.59
N GLN A 272 12.20 16.77 -28.62
CA GLN A 272 11.59 17.12 -29.90
C GLN A 272 11.02 15.88 -30.63
N TYR A 273 11.67 14.73 -30.51
CA TYR A 273 11.23 13.48 -31.14
C TYR A 273 10.00 12.86 -30.46
N ILE A 274 9.92 12.91 -29.13
CA ILE A 274 8.81 12.29 -28.38
C ILE A 274 7.57 13.19 -28.27
N ALA A 275 7.68 14.52 -28.40
CA ALA A 275 6.54 15.44 -28.24
C ALA A 275 5.23 15.01 -28.95
N PRO A 276 5.20 14.65 -30.25
CA PRO A 276 3.97 14.19 -30.90
C PRO A 276 3.51 12.78 -30.42
N MET A 277 4.43 11.99 -29.86
CA MET A 277 4.11 10.71 -29.22
C MET A 277 3.52 10.90 -27.81
N VAL A 278 3.92 11.94 -27.07
CA VAL A 278 3.32 12.31 -25.76
C VAL A 278 1.86 12.72 -25.93
N GLU A 279 1.56 13.59 -26.90
CA GLU A 279 0.17 13.93 -27.27
C GLU A 279 -0.65 12.67 -27.58
N ALA A 280 -0.06 11.72 -28.31
CA ALA A 280 -0.73 10.52 -28.78
C ALA A 280 -0.96 9.49 -27.64
N ALA A 281 0.05 9.29 -26.78
CA ALA A 281 -0.03 8.42 -25.60
C ALA A 281 -1.07 8.93 -24.59
N MET A 282 -1.13 10.24 -24.39
CA MET A 282 -2.13 10.89 -23.53
C MET A 282 -3.50 11.03 -24.21
N GLY A 283 -3.59 10.82 -25.51
CA GLY A 283 -4.76 11.15 -26.33
C GLY A 283 -6.03 10.36 -26.02
N VAL A 284 -5.95 9.25 -25.30
CA VAL A 284 -7.10 8.45 -24.82
C VAL A 284 -6.98 8.25 -23.31
N PRO A 285 -7.90 8.78 -22.49
CA PRO A 285 -7.86 8.57 -21.04
C PRO A 285 -7.96 7.07 -20.70
N PRO A 286 -7.05 6.51 -19.87
CA PRO A 286 -7.08 5.09 -19.53
C PRO A 286 -8.40 4.62 -18.92
N MET A 287 -9.13 5.49 -18.22
CA MET A 287 -10.48 5.22 -17.73
C MET A 287 -11.45 4.75 -18.83
N ALA A 288 -11.31 5.22 -20.07
CA ALA A 288 -12.19 4.87 -21.19
C ALA A 288 -11.93 3.48 -21.80
N LEU A 289 -10.83 2.83 -21.44
CA LEU A 289 -10.41 1.54 -22.01
C LEU A 289 -11.19 0.37 -21.40
N ARG A 290 -11.37 -0.69 -22.20
CA ARG A 290 -12.01 -1.96 -21.78
C ARG A 290 -11.55 -3.14 -22.67
N PRO A 291 -11.48 -4.36 -22.13
CA PRO A 291 -11.04 -5.57 -22.85
C PRO A 291 -12.20 -6.26 -23.58
N ASP A 292 -13.01 -5.50 -24.33
CA ASP A 292 -14.18 -6.01 -25.04
C ASP A 292 -14.56 -5.12 -26.25
N LEU A 293 -15.43 -5.63 -27.13
CA LEU A 293 -15.77 -4.96 -28.40
C LEU A 293 -16.45 -3.59 -28.22
N TRP A 294 -17.05 -3.31 -27.06
CA TRP A 294 -17.59 -1.99 -26.76
C TRP A 294 -16.51 -0.95 -26.47
N ALA A 295 -15.22 -1.33 -26.45
CA ALA A 295 -14.11 -0.40 -26.49
C ALA A 295 -14.27 0.57 -27.66
N LEU A 296 -14.63 0.06 -28.84
CA LEU A 296 -14.90 0.87 -30.03
C LEU A 296 -15.93 1.99 -29.77
N VAL A 297 -16.91 1.75 -28.89
CA VAL A 297 -17.96 2.73 -28.53
C VAL A 297 -17.52 3.69 -27.43
N THR A 298 -16.75 3.24 -26.43
CA THR A 298 -16.23 4.14 -25.39
C THR A 298 -15.15 5.06 -25.96
N ILE A 299 -14.23 4.53 -26.76
CA ILE A 299 -13.08 5.27 -27.30
C ILE A 299 -13.43 6.14 -28.53
N PHE A 300 -14.59 5.94 -29.18
CA PHE A 300 -14.99 6.63 -30.41
C PHE A 300 -14.82 8.16 -30.36
N ARG A 301 -15.16 8.78 -29.22
CA ARG A 301 -15.04 10.24 -29.04
C ARG A 301 -13.60 10.77 -29.07
N TRP A 302 -12.61 9.89 -28.94
CA TRP A 302 -11.18 10.17 -29.04
C TRP A 302 -10.57 9.61 -30.34
N LEU A 303 -11.37 9.28 -31.36
CA LEU A 303 -10.91 8.74 -32.64
C LEU A 303 -9.79 9.57 -33.32
N PRO A 304 -9.80 10.93 -33.33
CA PRO A 304 -8.69 11.70 -33.89
C PRO A 304 -7.35 11.44 -33.18
N ASN A 305 -7.40 11.21 -31.86
CA ASN A 305 -6.22 10.93 -31.05
C ASN A 305 -5.75 9.47 -31.22
N LEU A 306 -6.68 8.52 -31.41
CA LEU A 306 -6.36 7.15 -31.79
C LEU A 306 -5.67 7.07 -33.16
N LEU A 307 -6.07 7.92 -34.12
CA LEU A 307 -5.41 8.02 -35.41
C LEU A 307 -3.98 8.57 -35.27
N LYS A 308 -3.74 9.58 -34.40
CA LYS A 308 -2.38 10.00 -34.02
C LYS A 308 -1.58 8.85 -33.40
N ALA A 309 -2.16 8.11 -32.45
CA ALA A 309 -1.50 6.98 -31.79
C ALA A 309 -1.20 5.81 -32.74
N GLY A 310 -2.04 5.57 -33.75
CA GLY A 310 -1.77 4.58 -34.80
C GLY A 310 -0.46 4.85 -35.53
N SER A 311 -0.16 6.12 -35.86
CA SER A 311 1.09 6.55 -36.51
C SER A 311 2.35 6.29 -35.69
N PHE A 312 2.23 6.14 -34.37
CA PHE A 312 3.34 5.87 -33.44
C PHE A 312 3.26 4.49 -32.78
N SER A 313 2.33 3.63 -33.24
CA SER A 313 1.99 2.36 -32.58
C SER A 313 3.19 1.48 -32.23
N SER A 314 4.16 1.34 -33.13
CA SER A 314 5.40 0.56 -32.88
C SER A 314 6.24 1.09 -31.73
N PHE A 315 6.27 2.41 -31.51
CA PHE A 315 6.99 3.04 -30.39
C PHE A 315 6.18 3.00 -29.09
N LEU A 316 4.85 3.07 -29.19
CA LEU A 316 3.95 3.04 -28.04
C LEU A 316 3.84 1.62 -27.43
N THR A 317 3.81 0.58 -28.26
CA THR A 317 3.70 -0.83 -27.79
C THR A 317 5.01 -1.61 -27.81
N GLY A 318 6.04 -1.12 -28.50
CA GLY A 318 7.39 -1.67 -28.46
C GLY A 318 8.19 -1.21 -27.24
N PRO A 319 9.46 -1.60 -27.12
CA PRO A 319 10.33 -1.17 -26.05
C PRO A 319 10.87 0.25 -26.27
N PHE A 320 11.11 0.98 -25.18
CA PHE A 320 11.55 2.37 -25.20
C PHE A 320 12.92 2.58 -25.87
N SER A 321 13.79 1.56 -25.88
CA SER A 321 15.05 1.58 -26.64
C SER A 321 14.87 1.90 -28.13
N GLN A 322 13.74 1.55 -28.75
CA GLN A 322 13.45 1.93 -30.16
C GLN A 322 13.31 3.45 -30.38
N VAL A 323 13.04 4.20 -29.31
CA VAL A 323 13.06 5.66 -29.27
C VAL A 323 14.48 6.15 -29.00
N LEU A 324 15.12 5.64 -27.93
CA LEU A 324 16.45 6.07 -27.51
C LEU A 324 17.51 5.88 -28.60
N ASP A 325 17.55 4.71 -29.25
CA ASP A 325 18.49 4.34 -30.31
C ASP A 325 18.39 5.23 -31.57
N ARG A 326 17.41 6.14 -31.63
CA ARG A 326 17.22 7.12 -32.72
C ARG A 326 17.59 8.56 -32.33
N THR A 327 17.78 8.83 -31.04
CA THR A 327 17.84 10.20 -30.48
C THR A 327 19.01 10.44 -29.54
N VAL A 328 19.53 9.39 -28.90
CA VAL A 328 20.50 9.44 -27.81
C VAL A 328 21.53 8.32 -27.99
N LYS A 329 22.81 8.59 -27.78
CA LYS A 329 23.87 7.57 -27.89
C LYS A 329 23.84 6.60 -26.70
N ARG A 330 24.01 5.29 -26.94
CA ARG A 330 23.98 4.24 -25.90
C ARG A 330 25.04 4.41 -24.81
N GLU A 331 26.22 4.89 -25.18
CA GLU A 331 27.31 5.19 -24.27
C GLU A 331 27.10 6.46 -23.42
N SER A 332 26.11 7.30 -23.76
CA SER A 332 25.88 8.58 -23.10
C SER A 332 25.26 8.44 -21.70
N PHE A 333 25.55 9.42 -20.86
CA PHE A 333 24.88 9.61 -19.57
C PHE A 333 23.35 9.69 -19.70
N VAL A 334 22.83 10.33 -20.76
CA VAL A 334 21.37 10.48 -20.98
C VAL A 334 20.71 9.14 -21.22
N TYR A 335 21.34 8.24 -21.99
CA TYR A 335 20.83 6.90 -22.20
C TYR A 335 20.83 6.11 -20.89
N ARG A 336 21.97 6.09 -20.17
CA ARG A 336 22.11 5.38 -18.89
C ARG A 336 21.12 5.87 -17.82
N TRP A 337 20.87 7.18 -17.75
CA TRP A 337 19.84 7.76 -16.87
C TRP A 337 18.41 7.38 -17.26
N LEU A 338 18.09 7.33 -18.56
CA LEU A 338 16.78 6.91 -19.07
C LEU A 338 16.54 5.39 -18.94
N ASP A 339 17.62 4.61 -18.99
CA ASP A 339 17.62 3.17 -18.72
C ASP A 339 17.34 2.90 -17.23
N PHE A 340 17.99 3.64 -16.33
CA PHE A 340 17.65 3.68 -14.90
C PHE A 340 16.18 4.04 -14.66
N LEU A 341 15.68 5.11 -15.31
CA LEU A 341 14.30 5.56 -15.12
C LEU A 341 13.28 4.54 -15.66
N SER A 342 13.64 3.79 -16.71
CA SER A 342 12.86 2.64 -17.19
C SER A 342 12.79 1.54 -16.13
N PHE A 343 13.95 1.15 -15.59
CA PHE A 343 14.08 0.11 -14.56
C PHE A 343 13.34 0.47 -13.27
N ALA A 344 13.47 1.70 -12.78
CA ALA A 344 12.76 2.19 -11.60
C ALA A 344 11.22 2.18 -11.79
N LEU A 345 10.74 2.40 -13.01
CA LEU A 345 9.31 2.41 -13.33
C LEU A 345 8.71 1.00 -13.47
N SER A 346 9.43 0.07 -14.10
CA SER A 346 8.88 -1.21 -14.59
C SER A 346 9.52 -2.48 -14.01
N GLY A 347 10.73 -2.39 -13.45
CA GLY A 347 11.59 -3.54 -13.14
C GLY A 347 12.35 -4.11 -14.34
N LEU A 348 12.40 -3.41 -15.49
CA LEU A 348 13.13 -3.78 -16.70
C LEU A 348 13.91 -2.59 -17.28
N PRO A 349 15.09 -2.79 -17.91
CA PRO A 349 15.76 -1.76 -18.70
C PRO A 349 14.91 -1.18 -19.84
N ALA A 350 15.41 -0.17 -20.54
CA ALA A 350 14.70 0.52 -21.62
C ALA A 350 14.38 -0.39 -22.83
N ASP A 351 15.10 -1.50 -23.02
CA ASP A 351 14.82 -2.47 -24.08
C ASP A 351 13.79 -3.56 -23.70
N GLY A 352 13.43 -3.66 -22.42
CA GLY A 352 12.27 -4.40 -21.94
C GLY A 352 11.04 -3.54 -21.63
N THR A 353 11.22 -2.25 -21.31
CA THR A 353 10.14 -1.35 -20.84
C THR A 353 9.27 -0.81 -21.98
N ILE A 354 7.94 -0.89 -21.82
CA ILE A 354 6.96 -0.41 -22.81
C ILE A 354 7.07 1.10 -23.08
N GLY A 355 7.27 1.46 -24.35
CA GLY A 355 7.61 2.81 -24.78
C GLY A 355 6.55 3.85 -24.44
N ALA A 356 5.25 3.55 -24.50
CA ALA A 356 4.19 4.50 -24.12
C ALA A 356 4.30 4.99 -22.67
N ALA A 357 4.75 4.14 -21.74
CA ALA A 357 4.91 4.54 -20.34
C ALA A 357 6.09 5.50 -20.17
N MET A 358 7.24 5.20 -20.80
CA MET A 358 8.42 6.05 -20.73
C MET A 358 8.29 7.34 -21.53
N ILE A 359 7.67 7.32 -22.71
CA ILE A 359 7.32 8.52 -23.49
C ILE A 359 6.50 9.48 -22.63
N TYR A 360 5.46 8.97 -21.94
CA TYR A 360 4.66 9.80 -21.02
C TYR A 360 5.48 10.32 -19.83
N THR A 361 6.22 9.45 -19.13
CA THR A 361 6.99 9.83 -17.93
C THR A 361 8.07 10.86 -18.25
N VAL A 362 8.85 10.67 -19.31
CA VAL A 362 9.90 11.61 -19.75
C VAL A 362 9.26 12.95 -20.15
N GLY A 363 8.14 12.91 -20.88
CA GLY A 363 7.37 14.12 -21.19
C GLY A 363 6.92 14.88 -19.95
N ASP A 364 6.17 14.26 -19.04
CA ASP A 364 5.55 14.94 -17.89
C ASP A 364 6.56 15.44 -16.85
N LEU A 365 7.73 14.78 -16.72
CA LEU A 365 8.86 15.24 -15.91
C LEU A 365 9.58 16.45 -16.53
N ALA A 366 9.61 16.56 -17.86
CA ALA A 366 10.28 17.63 -18.60
C ALA A 366 9.41 18.87 -18.85
N ARG A 367 8.12 18.80 -18.52
CA ARG A 367 7.11 19.85 -18.76
C ARG A 367 7.35 21.10 -17.89
N GLU A 368 6.96 22.28 -18.37
CA GLU A 368 6.98 23.48 -17.51
C GLU A 368 6.00 23.32 -16.33
N GLY A 369 6.46 23.56 -15.10
CA GLY A 369 5.68 23.22 -13.90
C GLY A 369 5.44 21.71 -13.76
N ALA A 370 6.40 20.89 -14.16
CA ALA A 370 6.49 19.49 -13.76
C ALA A 370 6.80 19.38 -12.26
N CYS A 371 6.20 18.38 -11.61
CA CYS A 371 6.41 18.06 -10.21
C CYS A 371 6.10 16.58 -9.96
N VAL A 372 6.76 16.05 -8.93
CA VAL A 372 6.54 14.75 -8.33
C VAL A 372 5.65 14.94 -7.09
N ASP A 373 4.85 13.93 -6.75
CA ASP A 373 3.87 13.98 -5.67
C ASP A 373 4.29 13.10 -4.48
N TYR A 374 3.88 13.48 -3.27
CA TYR A 374 3.89 12.59 -2.10
C TYR A 374 2.58 12.72 -1.31
N PRO A 375 1.89 11.61 -1.00
CA PRO A 375 0.67 11.63 -0.17
C PRO A 375 1.01 11.85 1.31
N ILE A 376 0.36 12.82 1.96
CA ILE A 376 0.40 12.98 3.42
C ILE A 376 -0.26 11.74 4.07
N GLY A 377 0.42 11.14 5.04
CA GLY A 377 0.10 9.81 5.58
C GLY A 377 0.59 8.64 4.72
N GLY A 378 1.46 8.90 3.75
CA GLY A 378 2.13 7.88 2.92
C GLY A 378 1.19 7.07 2.03
N GLY A 379 1.66 5.91 1.56
CA GLY A 379 0.88 4.99 0.75
C GLY A 379 -0.43 4.58 1.43
N GLY A 380 -0.41 4.42 2.75
CA GLY A 380 -1.57 4.15 3.60
C GLY A 380 -2.73 5.13 3.38
N ALA A 381 -2.47 6.43 3.23
CA ALA A 381 -3.53 7.41 2.94
C ALA A 381 -4.22 7.17 1.58
N VAL A 382 -3.47 6.71 0.58
CA VAL A 382 -4.02 6.33 -0.74
C VAL A 382 -4.84 5.04 -0.64
N ILE A 383 -4.37 4.05 0.14
CA ILE A 383 -5.11 2.81 0.42
C ILE A 383 -6.43 3.13 1.13
N ASP A 384 -6.38 3.95 2.18
CA ASP A 384 -7.55 4.42 2.93
C ASP A 384 -8.59 5.10 2.04
N ALA A 385 -8.17 5.98 1.11
CA ALA A 385 -9.07 6.63 0.16
C ALA A 385 -9.75 5.63 -0.79
N LEU A 386 -9.03 4.59 -1.25
CA LEU A 386 -9.62 3.52 -2.06
C LEU A 386 -10.58 2.63 -1.25
N VAL A 387 -10.26 2.32 0.02
CA VAL A 387 -11.15 1.57 0.93
C VAL A 387 -12.43 2.37 1.22
N LYS A 388 -12.31 3.66 1.56
CA LYS A 388 -13.46 4.58 1.72
C LYS A 388 -14.29 4.66 0.44
N GLY A 389 -13.65 4.64 -0.73
CA GLY A 389 -14.33 4.56 -2.03
C GLY A 389 -15.17 3.29 -2.19
N ILE A 390 -14.63 2.12 -1.82
CA ILE A 390 -15.36 0.84 -1.86
C ILE A 390 -16.58 0.88 -0.92
N GLU A 391 -16.37 1.28 0.33
CA GLU A 391 -17.40 1.30 1.37
C GLU A 391 -18.47 2.37 1.10
N GLY A 392 -18.07 3.53 0.56
CA GLY A 392 -18.97 4.62 0.16
C GLY A 392 -19.95 4.26 -0.96
N PHE A 393 -19.63 3.24 -1.78
CA PHE A 393 -20.56 2.64 -2.74
C PHE A 393 -21.22 1.34 -2.25
N GLY A 394 -21.12 1.02 -0.95
CA GLY A 394 -21.73 -0.16 -0.34
C GLY A 394 -20.99 -1.49 -0.58
N GLY A 395 -19.78 -1.43 -1.14
CA GLY A 395 -18.86 -2.56 -1.18
C GLY A 395 -18.21 -2.82 0.19
N ARG A 396 -17.42 -3.90 0.28
CA ARG A 396 -16.79 -4.35 1.53
C ARG A 396 -15.33 -4.70 1.32
N VAL A 397 -14.48 -4.41 2.31
CA VAL A 397 -13.11 -4.94 2.41
C VAL A 397 -13.03 -5.83 3.65
N ALA A 398 -12.74 -7.11 3.46
CA ALA A 398 -12.63 -8.09 4.53
C ALA A 398 -11.16 -8.52 4.69
N LEU A 399 -10.54 -8.10 5.79
CA LEU A 399 -9.17 -8.44 6.17
C LEU A 399 -9.11 -9.85 6.79
N ARG A 400 -7.91 -10.43 6.90
CA ARG A 400 -7.63 -11.79 7.43
C ARG A 400 -8.47 -12.90 6.77
N SER A 401 -8.92 -12.65 5.54
CA SER A 401 -9.85 -13.46 4.74
C SER A 401 -9.11 -14.14 3.59
N HIS A 402 -8.17 -15.01 3.93
CA HIS A 402 -7.35 -15.71 2.95
C HIS A 402 -8.20 -16.64 2.06
N VAL A 403 -8.20 -16.38 0.75
CA VAL A 403 -8.74 -17.29 -0.27
C VAL A 403 -7.76 -18.42 -0.52
N GLU A 404 -8.24 -19.66 -0.49
CA GLU A 404 -7.45 -20.87 -0.75
C GLU A 404 -7.83 -21.54 -2.08
N GLU A 405 -9.04 -21.32 -2.60
CA GLU A 405 -9.54 -21.92 -3.83
C GLU A 405 -10.48 -20.96 -4.59
N ILE A 406 -10.35 -20.89 -5.91
CA ILE A 406 -11.35 -20.32 -6.84
C ILE A 406 -12.29 -21.45 -7.25
N LEU A 407 -13.58 -21.32 -6.94
CA LEU A 407 -14.57 -22.33 -7.25
C LEU A 407 -14.98 -22.25 -8.72
N VAL A 408 -14.80 -23.36 -9.43
CA VAL A 408 -15.16 -23.51 -10.86
C VAL A 408 -16.23 -24.60 -10.98
N GLU A 409 -17.39 -24.25 -11.52
CA GLU A 409 -18.52 -25.15 -11.78
C GLU A 409 -18.92 -24.99 -13.25
N ASP A 410 -19.16 -26.10 -13.96
CA ASP A 410 -19.43 -26.14 -15.41
C ASP A 410 -18.44 -25.30 -16.26
N GLY A 411 -17.16 -25.33 -15.87
CA GLY A 411 -16.07 -24.58 -16.51
C GLY A 411 -16.05 -23.07 -16.20
N ARG A 412 -17.03 -22.55 -15.43
CA ARG A 412 -17.17 -21.14 -15.06
C ARG A 412 -16.73 -20.90 -13.62
N ALA A 413 -16.01 -19.80 -13.35
CA ALA A 413 -15.75 -19.36 -11.99
C ALA A 413 -17.03 -18.78 -11.35
N VAL A 414 -17.41 -19.31 -10.19
CA VAL A 414 -18.69 -19.07 -9.49
C VAL A 414 -18.54 -18.57 -8.06
N GLY A 415 -17.32 -18.44 -7.55
CA GLY A 415 -17.03 -17.99 -6.20
C GLY A 415 -15.63 -18.37 -5.73
N VAL A 416 -15.41 -18.29 -4.42
CA VAL A 416 -14.15 -18.67 -3.76
C VAL A 416 -14.40 -19.43 -2.47
N ARG A 417 -13.41 -20.21 -2.02
CA ARG A 417 -13.33 -20.76 -0.67
C ARG A 417 -12.25 -20.04 0.13
N LEU A 418 -12.59 -19.68 1.36
CA LEU A 418 -11.68 -19.13 2.36
C LEU A 418 -11.03 -20.22 3.20
N ARG A 419 -9.88 -19.90 3.80
CA ARG A 419 -9.30 -20.65 4.92
C ARG A 419 -10.34 -20.86 6.02
N GLY A 420 -10.49 -22.11 6.45
CA GLY A 420 -11.59 -22.53 7.34
C GLY A 420 -12.88 -22.91 6.62
N GLY A 421 -12.86 -23.03 5.28
CA GLY A 421 -13.91 -23.68 4.50
C GLY A 421 -15.11 -22.81 4.08
N LYS A 422 -15.24 -21.59 4.61
CA LYS A 422 -16.34 -20.68 4.22
C LYS A 422 -16.29 -20.37 2.72
N VAL A 423 -17.42 -20.49 2.04
CA VAL A 423 -17.61 -20.14 0.63
C VAL A 423 -18.18 -18.73 0.49
N VAL A 424 -17.76 -18.01 -0.55
CA VAL A 424 -18.39 -16.77 -1.03
C VAL A 424 -18.71 -16.94 -2.51
N ARG A 425 -20.00 -16.97 -2.86
CA ARG A 425 -20.49 -17.07 -4.25
C ARG A 425 -20.43 -15.73 -4.97
N ALA A 426 -20.24 -15.78 -6.29
CA ALA A 426 -20.07 -14.62 -7.15
C ALA A 426 -21.10 -14.61 -8.29
N ARG A 427 -22.13 -13.77 -8.21
CA ARG A 427 -23.23 -13.73 -9.21
C ARG A 427 -22.75 -13.31 -10.60
N LYS A 428 -21.67 -12.53 -10.69
CA LYS A 428 -21.12 -11.99 -11.95
C LYS A 428 -19.71 -12.50 -12.21
N ALA A 429 -18.77 -12.29 -11.28
CA ALA A 429 -17.37 -12.66 -11.49
C ALA A 429 -16.54 -12.80 -10.21
N VAL A 430 -15.48 -13.60 -10.32
CA VAL A 430 -14.31 -13.55 -9.45
C VAL A 430 -13.22 -12.73 -10.18
N VAL A 431 -12.57 -11.80 -9.49
CA VAL A 431 -11.44 -11.04 -10.00
C VAL A 431 -10.22 -11.35 -9.15
N THR A 432 -9.15 -11.90 -9.73
CA THR A 432 -7.87 -12.07 -9.05
C THR A 432 -7.01 -10.82 -9.16
N ASN A 433 -6.46 -10.35 -8.03
CA ASN A 433 -5.30 -9.44 -7.98
C ASN A 433 -4.07 -10.17 -7.42
N ALA A 434 -4.08 -11.51 -7.37
CA ALA A 434 -2.88 -12.30 -7.16
C ALA A 434 -2.04 -12.33 -8.46
N SER A 435 -0.74 -12.60 -8.35
CA SER A 435 0.14 -12.73 -9.52
C SER A 435 -0.30 -13.86 -10.46
N VAL A 436 0.30 -13.96 -11.65
CA VAL A 436 0.06 -15.09 -12.56
C VAL A 436 0.32 -16.45 -11.88
N TRP A 437 1.49 -16.63 -11.25
CA TRP A 437 1.86 -17.90 -10.61
C TRP A 437 1.02 -18.19 -9.35
N ASP A 438 0.60 -17.17 -8.61
CA ASP A 438 -0.21 -17.36 -7.39
C ASP A 438 -1.68 -17.63 -7.74
N THR A 439 -2.20 -17.01 -8.82
CA THR A 439 -3.51 -17.35 -9.38
C THR A 439 -3.57 -18.83 -9.80
N LEU A 440 -2.52 -19.37 -10.43
CA LEU A 440 -2.47 -20.78 -10.84
C LEU A 440 -2.56 -21.77 -9.66
N LYS A 441 -2.17 -21.36 -8.44
CA LYS A 441 -2.28 -22.16 -7.21
C LYS A 441 -3.71 -22.16 -6.64
N LEU A 442 -4.47 -21.09 -6.88
CA LEU A 442 -5.87 -20.97 -6.45
C LEU A 442 -6.85 -21.65 -7.44
N LEU A 443 -6.42 -21.97 -8.65
CA LEU A 443 -7.22 -22.65 -9.66
C LEU A 443 -7.17 -24.17 -9.51
N PRO A 444 -8.33 -24.87 -9.42
CA PRO A 444 -8.35 -26.32 -9.32
C PRO A 444 -7.74 -27.01 -10.55
N GLU A 445 -7.38 -28.28 -10.37
CA GLU A 445 -6.84 -29.11 -11.45
C GLU A 445 -7.87 -29.26 -12.58
N GLY A 446 -7.41 -29.26 -13.83
CA GLY A 446 -8.28 -29.26 -15.02
C GLY A 446 -9.04 -27.97 -15.32
N ALA A 447 -8.97 -26.92 -14.49
CA ALA A 447 -9.66 -25.64 -14.75
C ALA A 447 -9.07 -24.82 -15.93
N LEU A 448 -7.89 -25.19 -16.42
CA LEU A 448 -7.25 -24.65 -17.61
C LEU A 448 -6.68 -25.81 -18.42
N GLU A 449 -6.65 -25.65 -19.74
CA GLU A 449 -5.89 -26.52 -20.65
C GLU A 449 -4.42 -26.58 -20.23
N THR A 450 -3.82 -27.78 -20.28
CA THR A 450 -2.45 -28.01 -19.79
C THR A 450 -1.45 -27.04 -20.41
N ALA A 451 -1.51 -26.82 -21.73
CA ALA A 451 -0.62 -25.90 -22.43
C ALA A 451 -0.80 -24.42 -22.05
N GLU A 452 -2.00 -23.99 -21.59
CA GLU A 452 -2.17 -22.64 -21.03
C GLU A 452 -1.62 -22.57 -19.62
N ARG A 453 -1.91 -23.56 -18.77
CA ARG A 453 -1.37 -23.64 -17.39
C ARG A 453 0.16 -23.66 -17.40
N GLU A 454 0.77 -24.42 -18.31
CA GLU A 454 2.23 -24.44 -18.53
C GLU A 454 2.77 -23.09 -19.00
N LYS A 455 2.18 -22.47 -20.03
CA LYS A 455 2.59 -21.14 -20.52
C LYS A 455 2.52 -20.05 -19.45
N LEU A 456 1.46 -20.07 -18.62
CA LEU A 456 1.31 -19.12 -17.52
C LEU A 456 2.31 -19.41 -16.39
N ALA A 457 2.61 -20.69 -16.11
CA ALA A 457 3.61 -21.08 -15.11
C ALA A 457 5.04 -20.73 -15.56
N SER A 458 5.35 -20.85 -16.86
CA SER A 458 6.65 -20.53 -17.44
C SER A 458 6.88 -19.03 -17.68
N THR A 459 5.97 -18.16 -17.23
CA THR A 459 6.19 -16.71 -17.27
C THR A 459 7.40 -16.37 -16.39
N LYS A 460 8.41 -15.70 -16.94
CA LYS A 460 9.62 -15.32 -16.20
C LYS A 460 9.28 -14.26 -15.14
N PRO A 461 9.66 -14.43 -13.86
CA PRO A 461 9.55 -13.36 -12.87
C PRO A 461 10.66 -12.31 -13.06
N THR A 462 10.44 -11.07 -12.60
CA THR A 462 11.56 -10.19 -12.25
C THR A 462 12.26 -10.73 -11.01
N GLU A 463 13.45 -10.23 -10.69
CA GLU A 463 14.03 -10.49 -9.37
C GLU A 463 13.27 -9.74 -8.25
N SER A 464 13.74 -9.93 -7.02
CA SER A 464 13.05 -9.56 -5.78
C SER A 464 13.65 -8.29 -5.15
N PHE A 465 13.51 -8.15 -3.83
CA PHE A 465 13.83 -6.94 -3.07
C PHE A 465 14.65 -7.21 -1.81
N MET A 466 15.64 -6.36 -1.57
CA MET A 466 16.11 -6.03 -0.22
C MET A 466 15.52 -4.69 0.21
N HIS A 467 15.25 -4.52 1.51
CA HIS A 467 14.82 -3.26 2.09
C HIS A 467 15.57 -2.95 3.39
N ILE A 468 15.68 -1.67 3.74
CA ILE A 468 15.97 -1.17 5.09
C ILE A 468 14.90 -0.12 5.42
N HIS A 469 14.14 -0.35 6.49
CA HIS A 469 13.23 0.65 7.07
C HIS A 469 13.85 1.10 8.40
N ALA A 470 14.26 2.36 8.53
CA ALA A 470 14.99 2.86 9.69
C ALA A 470 14.38 4.13 10.27
N CYS A 471 14.22 4.19 11.59
CA CYS A 471 13.85 5.41 12.31
C CYS A 471 15.11 6.00 12.94
N ILE A 472 15.48 7.21 12.53
CA ILE A 472 16.81 7.80 12.77
C ILE A 472 16.72 9.11 13.55
N ASP A 473 17.71 9.36 14.41
CA ASP A 473 17.95 10.68 15.01
C ASP A 473 18.30 11.73 13.95
N LYS A 474 17.49 12.80 13.83
CA LYS A 474 17.69 13.88 12.85
C LYS A 474 18.60 15.01 13.33
N THR A 475 19.12 14.95 14.55
CA THR A 475 19.90 16.05 15.15
C THR A 475 21.10 16.41 14.28
N GLY A 476 21.14 17.66 13.78
CA GLY A 476 22.23 18.15 12.93
C GLY A 476 22.24 17.63 11.49
N LEU A 477 21.14 17.05 10.99
CA LEU A 477 20.95 16.89 9.54
C LEU A 477 20.59 18.24 8.88
N PRO A 478 20.84 18.41 7.56
CA PRO A 478 20.46 19.64 6.84
C PRO A 478 18.94 19.84 6.80
N GLU A 479 18.48 21.10 6.82
CA GLU A 479 17.05 21.45 6.69
C GLU A 479 16.54 21.30 5.24
N ASP A 480 17.46 21.26 4.27
CA ASP A 480 17.25 21.09 2.83
C ASP A 480 17.52 19.64 2.35
N LEU A 481 17.55 18.68 3.27
CA LEU A 481 17.62 17.25 2.93
C LEU A 481 16.41 16.85 2.07
N ASP A 482 16.67 16.29 0.89
CA ASP A 482 15.62 15.84 -0.03
C ASP A 482 14.77 14.68 0.53
N ILE A 483 13.53 14.57 0.05
CA ILE A 483 12.69 13.40 0.33
C ILE A 483 13.21 12.14 -0.37
N HIS A 484 13.85 12.26 -1.54
CA HIS A 484 14.26 11.12 -2.36
C HIS A 484 15.72 11.19 -2.80
N HIS A 485 16.37 10.03 -2.75
CA HIS A 485 17.75 9.83 -3.19
C HIS A 485 17.85 8.50 -3.95
N THR A 486 18.65 8.46 -5.01
CA THR A 486 18.94 7.24 -5.76
C THR A 486 20.45 7.05 -5.85
N VAL A 487 20.91 5.85 -5.54
CA VAL A 487 22.30 5.43 -5.69
C VAL A 487 22.42 4.45 -6.85
N VAL A 488 23.33 4.75 -7.78
CA VAL A 488 23.82 3.80 -8.78
C VAL A 488 25.28 3.52 -8.44
N PHE A 489 25.66 2.25 -8.28
CA PHE A 489 27.03 1.90 -7.90
C PHE A 489 27.99 1.90 -9.09
N ASP A 490 27.60 1.28 -10.21
CA ASP A 490 28.38 1.15 -11.43
C ASP A 490 27.44 1.14 -12.66
N TRP A 491 27.69 1.97 -13.67
CA TRP A 491 26.86 1.97 -14.88
C TRP A 491 27.12 0.78 -15.82
N ASP A 492 28.29 0.15 -15.76
CA ASP A 492 28.66 -0.96 -16.64
C ASP A 492 28.24 -2.33 -16.09
N ALA A 493 27.75 -2.37 -14.84
CA ALA A 493 27.08 -3.53 -14.24
C ALA A 493 25.62 -3.71 -14.70
N GLY A 494 25.04 -2.76 -15.43
CA GLY A 494 23.62 -2.74 -15.83
C GLY A 494 22.69 -2.27 -14.70
N VAL A 495 21.60 -1.58 -15.03
CA VAL A 495 20.67 -1.01 -14.02
C VAL A 495 19.88 -2.09 -13.26
N ASP A 496 19.68 -3.24 -13.90
CA ASP A 496 19.15 -4.49 -13.36
C ASP A 496 20.20 -5.36 -12.65
N GLY A 497 21.48 -4.96 -12.68
CA GLY A 497 22.60 -5.64 -12.02
C GLY A 497 22.43 -5.76 -10.50
N GLU A 498 22.93 -6.85 -9.93
CA GLU A 498 22.71 -7.26 -8.54
C GLU A 498 22.98 -6.14 -7.53
N GLN A 499 21.92 -5.67 -6.86
CA GLN A 499 21.93 -4.55 -5.89
C GLN A 499 22.54 -3.23 -6.41
N ASN A 500 22.73 -3.06 -7.72
CA ASN A 500 23.45 -1.93 -8.32
C ASN A 500 22.67 -0.60 -8.24
N VAL A 501 21.34 -0.68 -8.23
CA VAL A 501 20.45 0.48 -8.04
C VAL A 501 19.74 0.35 -6.71
N VAL A 502 19.91 1.34 -5.83
CA VAL A 502 19.21 1.47 -4.55
C VAL A 502 18.46 2.80 -4.53
N ILE A 503 17.15 2.74 -4.29
CA ILE A 503 16.27 3.90 -4.15
C ILE A 503 16.03 4.13 -2.65
N ILE A 504 16.04 5.39 -2.23
CA ILE A 504 15.93 5.83 -0.84
C ILE A 504 14.84 6.90 -0.75
N SER A 505 13.95 6.78 0.24
CA SER A 505 12.93 7.77 0.60
C SER A 505 13.05 8.15 2.07
N ILE A 506 12.84 9.43 2.37
CA ILE A 506 12.86 10.03 3.71
C ILE A 506 11.54 10.82 3.87
N PRO A 507 10.36 10.17 3.88
CA PRO A 507 9.08 10.85 3.68
C PRO A 507 8.76 11.89 4.75
N SER A 508 9.30 11.70 5.95
CA SER A 508 9.25 12.65 7.07
C SER A 508 9.96 14.00 6.86
N VAL A 509 10.59 14.22 5.70
CA VAL A 509 10.98 15.55 5.20
C VAL A 509 9.73 16.36 4.81
N LEU A 510 8.80 15.78 4.05
CA LEU A 510 7.58 16.46 3.59
C LEU A 510 6.39 16.26 4.53
N ASP A 511 6.34 15.14 5.26
CA ASP A 511 5.32 14.84 6.27
C ASP A 511 5.92 14.49 7.64
N PRO A 512 6.18 15.50 8.49
CA PRO A 512 6.70 15.29 9.84
C PRO A 512 5.83 14.40 10.75
N ALA A 513 4.59 14.06 10.38
CA ALA A 513 3.76 13.11 11.14
C ALA A 513 4.17 11.64 10.92
N MET A 514 4.98 11.34 9.90
CA MET A 514 5.49 9.98 9.62
C MET A 514 6.57 9.52 10.62
N ALA A 515 7.06 10.40 11.50
CA ALA A 515 8.09 10.09 12.49
C ALA A 515 7.86 10.81 13.84
N PRO A 516 8.42 10.30 14.96
CA PRO A 516 8.40 11.01 16.23
C PRO A 516 9.13 12.37 16.19
N GLU A 517 8.83 13.23 17.17
CA GLU A 517 9.53 14.51 17.35
C GLU A 517 11.04 14.27 17.56
N GLY A 518 11.88 14.93 16.74
CA GLY A 518 13.34 14.69 16.72
C GLY A 518 13.80 13.50 15.85
N LYS A 519 12.90 12.86 15.09
CA LYS A 519 13.22 11.73 14.21
C LYS A 519 12.94 12.00 12.73
N HIS A 520 13.56 11.18 11.89
CA HIS A 520 13.11 10.91 10.53
C HIS A 520 12.89 9.40 10.35
N VAL A 521 11.93 9.02 9.51
CA VAL A 521 11.85 7.69 8.91
C VAL A 521 12.56 7.68 7.57
N VAL A 522 13.25 6.57 7.30
CA VAL A 522 13.99 6.30 6.07
C VAL A 522 13.60 4.92 5.55
N HIS A 523 13.41 4.82 4.24
CA HIS A 523 13.18 3.57 3.50
C HIS A 523 14.18 3.48 2.35
N ALA A 524 15.13 2.55 2.43
CA ALA A 524 16.02 2.21 1.31
C ALA A 524 15.62 0.85 0.75
N TYR A 525 15.67 0.68 -0.57
CA TYR A 525 15.39 -0.60 -1.19
C TYR A 525 16.15 -0.80 -2.52
N ALA A 526 16.56 -2.04 -2.75
CA ALA A 526 17.00 -2.54 -4.05
C ALA A 526 15.79 -3.21 -4.69
N ALA A 527 15.25 -2.65 -5.78
CA ALA A 527 13.99 -3.09 -6.39
C ALA A 527 14.22 -3.85 -7.69
N GLY A 528 13.81 -5.13 -7.75
CA GLY A 528 13.88 -5.91 -8.98
C GLY A 528 15.28 -6.37 -9.37
N ASN A 529 16.28 -6.18 -8.51
CA ASN A 529 17.69 -6.52 -8.69
C ASN A 529 18.31 -7.26 -7.48
N GLU A 530 17.48 -7.86 -6.62
CA GLU A 530 17.93 -8.82 -5.60
C GLU A 530 17.55 -10.25 -6.04
N PRO A 531 18.52 -11.11 -6.44
CA PRO A 531 18.23 -12.42 -7.02
C PRO A 531 17.54 -13.34 -6.01
N PHE A 532 16.39 -13.92 -6.35
CA PHE A 532 15.70 -14.82 -5.41
C PHE A 532 16.41 -16.18 -5.27
N ASP A 533 17.12 -16.66 -6.29
CA ASP A 533 17.73 -18.00 -6.31
C ASP A 533 18.66 -18.25 -5.12
N VAL A 534 19.42 -17.23 -4.67
CA VAL A 534 20.32 -17.36 -3.51
C VAL A 534 19.56 -17.55 -2.19
N TRP A 535 18.28 -17.21 -2.14
CA TRP A 535 17.41 -17.35 -0.97
C TRP A 535 16.50 -18.59 -1.00
N GLU A 536 16.36 -19.27 -2.14
CA GLU A 536 15.30 -20.26 -2.36
C GLU A 536 15.31 -21.42 -1.35
N ASN A 537 16.51 -21.84 -0.92
CA ASN A 537 16.69 -22.93 0.05
C ASN A 537 16.98 -22.45 1.48
N VAL A 538 17.05 -21.13 1.71
CA VAL A 538 17.48 -20.53 2.98
C VAL A 538 16.30 -20.48 3.96
N LYS A 539 16.29 -21.34 4.98
CA LYS A 539 15.17 -21.40 5.93
C LYS A 539 15.04 -20.09 6.71
N LYS A 540 13.88 -19.43 6.62
CA LYS A 540 13.56 -18.21 7.38
C LYS A 540 13.91 -18.36 8.88
N ASN A 541 14.55 -17.34 9.44
CA ASN A 541 15.06 -17.28 10.82
C ASN A 541 16.18 -18.29 11.18
N SER A 542 16.72 -19.06 10.23
CA SER A 542 17.97 -19.82 10.44
C SER A 542 19.15 -18.88 10.73
N GLU A 543 20.27 -19.45 11.18
CA GLU A 543 21.49 -18.67 11.42
C GLU A 543 22.12 -18.17 10.10
N GLU A 544 22.14 -19.04 9.09
CA GLU A 544 22.44 -18.70 7.69
C GLU A 544 21.57 -17.53 7.18
N TYR A 545 20.24 -17.58 7.40
CA TYR A 545 19.33 -16.51 7.02
C TYR A 545 19.69 -15.16 7.66
N LYS A 546 20.09 -15.15 8.95
CA LYS A 546 20.53 -13.92 9.62
C LYS A 546 21.84 -13.39 9.05
N GLN A 547 22.80 -14.27 8.78
CA GLN A 547 24.11 -13.91 8.25
C GLN A 547 24.01 -13.37 6.82
N MET A 548 23.24 -14.03 5.95
CA MET A 548 22.93 -13.54 4.61
C MET A 548 22.14 -12.23 4.64
N LYS A 549 21.19 -12.08 5.56
CA LYS A 549 20.41 -10.85 5.76
C LYS A 549 21.29 -9.67 6.17
N GLU A 550 22.24 -9.87 7.07
CA GLU A 550 23.21 -8.83 7.42
C GLU A 550 24.13 -8.54 6.23
N GLN A 551 24.78 -9.55 5.65
CA GLN A 551 25.72 -9.42 4.52
C GLN A 551 25.08 -8.70 3.32
N ARG A 552 23.90 -9.14 2.87
CA ARG A 552 23.22 -8.59 1.69
C ARG A 552 22.50 -7.27 1.98
N SER A 553 22.39 -6.84 3.24
CA SER A 553 21.94 -5.48 3.57
C SER A 553 23.04 -4.44 3.45
N GLN A 554 24.32 -4.84 3.40
CA GLN A 554 25.43 -3.88 3.42
C GLN A 554 25.41 -2.92 2.23
N LYS A 555 24.97 -3.34 1.02
CA LYS A 555 24.84 -2.42 -0.13
C LYS A 555 23.78 -1.33 0.08
N LEU A 556 22.69 -1.64 0.77
CA LEU A 556 21.67 -0.64 1.10
C LEU A 556 22.19 0.31 2.19
N TRP A 557 23.01 -0.17 3.13
CA TRP A 557 23.72 0.69 4.07
C TRP A 557 24.77 1.57 3.40
N GLU A 558 25.62 1.03 2.50
CA GLU A 558 26.60 1.80 1.71
C GLU A 558 25.91 2.91 0.89
N ALA A 559 24.73 2.62 0.33
CA ALA A 559 23.91 3.60 -0.38
C ALA A 559 23.39 4.69 0.56
N LEU A 560 22.87 4.31 1.73
CA LEU A 560 22.43 5.25 2.76
C LEU A 560 23.58 6.10 3.31
N GLU A 561 24.79 5.55 3.43
CA GLU A 561 26.00 6.24 3.90
C GLU A 561 26.51 7.29 2.90
N ARG A 562 26.17 7.18 1.60
CA ARG A 562 26.38 8.27 0.61
C ARG A 562 25.45 9.48 0.87
N VAL A 563 24.30 9.27 1.50
CA VAL A 563 23.31 10.32 1.81
C VAL A 563 23.53 10.91 3.21
N ILE A 564 23.68 10.04 4.22
CA ILE A 564 23.86 10.41 5.63
C ILE A 564 25.04 9.58 6.19
N PRO A 565 26.28 10.13 6.24
CA PRO A 565 27.48 9.35 6.57
C PRO A 565 27.50 8.69 7.96
N ASP A 566 26.76 9.22 8.95
CA ASP A 566 26.65 8.61 10.30
C ASP A 566 25.32 7.86 10.53
N ILE A 567 24.60 7.47 9.47
CA ILE A 567 23.24 6.93 9.59
C ILE A 567 23.12 5.68 10.48
N ARG A 568 24.11 4.76 10.47
CA ARG A 568 24.09 3.59 11.37
C ARG A 568 24.10 3.99 12.85
N GLN A 569 24.75 5.11 13.19
CA GLN A 569 24.74 5.66 14.54
C GLN A 569 23.39 6.31 14.86
N ARG A 570 22.77 6.99 13.89
CA ARG A 570 21.42 7.59 14.03
C ARG A 570 20.31 6.57 14.14
N ALA A 571 20.47 5.42 13.49
CA ALA A 571 19.60 4.24 13.56
C ALA A 571 19.93 3.31 14.74
N SER A 572 20.90 3.67 15.60
CA SER A 572 21.26 2.88 16.78
C SER A 572 20.30 3.13 17.94
N LYS A 573 20.12 2.11 18.79
CA LYS A 573 19.35 2.24 20.04
C LYS A 573 19.93 3.29 21.00
N GLU A 574 21.24 3.56 20.93
CA GLU A 574 21.92 4.58 21.74
C GLU A 574 21.46 6.00 21.41
N ARG A 575 21.16 6.29 20.13
CA ARG A 575 20.49 7.53 19.71
C ARG A 575 18.96 7.39 19.70
N GLY A 576 18.39 6.33 20.27
CA GLY A 576 16.95 6.05 20.27
C GLY A 576 16.37 5.85 18.87
N GLY A 577 17.15 5.25 17.96
CA GLY A 577 16.72 4.81 16.63
C GLY A 577 16.70 3.29 16.49
N PHE A 578 16.25 2.81 15.34
CA PHE A 578 16.29 1.40 14.95
C PHE A 578 16.33 1.23 13.43
N ALA A 579 16.62 0.01 12.96
CA ALA A 579 16.52 -0.38 11.55
C ALA A 579 15.98 -1.80 11.39
N LEU A 580 15.20 -2.01 10.33
CA LEU A 580 14.50 -3.24 9.99
C LEU A 580 14.83 -3.65 8.55
N VAL A 581 15.71 -4.64 8.41
CA VAL A 581 16.05 -5.20 7.11
C VAL A 581 14.91 -6.11 6.60
N GLY A 582 14.43 -5.87 5.39
CA GLY A 582 13.57 -6.76 4.61
C GLY A 582 14.38 -7.54 3.58
N THR A 583 13.95 -8.77 3.29
CA THR A 583 14.61 -9.71 2.34
C THR A 583 13.58 -10.30 1.37
N PRO A 584 13.97 -11.00 0.29
CA PRO A 584 13.04 -11.65 -0.63
C PRO A 584 12.05 -12.61 0.05
N ILE A 585 12.52 -13.42 1.01
CA ILE A 585 11.68 -14.30 1.85
C ILE A 585 10.71 -13.50 2.74
N THR A 586 11.11 -12.30 3.16
CA THR A 586 10.25 -11.39 3.93
C THR A 586 9.13 -10.84 3.02
N HIS A 587 9.50 -10.34 1.84
CA HIS A 587 8.58 -9.78 0.84
C HIS A 587 7.58 -10.83 0.34
N GLN A 588 8.07 -12.04 0.00
CA GLN A 588 7.27 -13.24 -0.29
C GLN A 588 6.30 -13.58 0.84
N GLY A 589 6.76 -13.57 2.09
CA GLY A 589 5.94 -13.94 3.25
C GLY A 589 4.81 -12.97 3.58
N PHE A 590 5.07 -11.65 3.51
CA PHE A 590 4.06 -10.63 3.80
C PHE A 590 3.06 -10.45 2.66
N LEU A 591 3.53 -10.40 1.42
CA LEU A 591 2.68 -10.15 0.24
C LEU A 591 2.08 -11.41 -0.38
N ARG A 592 2.58 -12.60 0.01
CA ARG A 592 2.24 -13.91 -0.58
C ARG A 592 2.49 -14.01 -2.09
N ARG A 593 3.32 -13.13 -2.66
CA ARG A 593 3.72 -13.16 -4.08
C ARG A 593 4.82 -14.20 -4.32
N HIS A 594 4.68 -14.99 -5.38
CA HIS A 594 5.71 -15.88 -5.93
C HIS A 594 7.09 -15.20 -5.98
N ARG A 595 8.12 -15.88 -5.43
CA ARG A 595 9.52 -15.41 -5.30
C ARG A 595 9.68 -13.99 -4.71
N GLY A 596 8.63 -13.43 -4.08
CA GLY A 596 8.63 -12.03 -3.67
C GLY A 596 9.00 -11.05 -4.80
N SER A 597 8.72 -11.35 -6.07
CA SER A 597 9.17 -10.54 -7.22
C SER A 597 8.51 -9.16 -7.27
N TYR A 598 8.94 -8.29 -8.19
CA TYR A 598 8.22 -7.05 -8.53
C TYR A 598 7.01 -7.35 -9.41
N GLY A 599 7.18 -8.23 -10.39
CA GLY A 599 6.11 -8.75 -11.25
C GLY A 599 6.66 -9.78 -12.24
N PRO A 600 6.02 -9.98 -13.41
CA PRO A 600 6.56 -10.77 -14.50
C PRO A 600 7.43 -9.93 -15.46
N ALA A 601 8.59 -10.47 -15.84
CA ALA A 601 9.59 -9.83 -16.69
C ALA A 601 9.22 -9.94 -18.19
N LEU A 602 8.02 -9.49 -18.56
CA LEU A 602 7.51 -9.53 -19.93
C LEU A 602 8.06 -8.37 -20.76
N GLU A 603 9.08 -8.66 -21.56
CA GLU A 603 9.78 -7.66 -22.37
C GLU A 603 8.92 -7.13 -23.53
N ALA A 604 8.77 -5.81 -23.62
CA ALA A 604 7.95 -5.15 -24.64
C ALA A 604 8.46 -5.46 -26.07
N GLY A 605 7.53 -5.75 -26.98
CA GLY A 605 7.84 -6.14 -28.36
C GLY A 605 8.33 -7.58 -28.56
N LYS A 606 8.72 -8.30 -27.49
CA LYS A 606 8.93 -9.75 -27.49
C LYS A 606 7.71 -10.48 -26.97
N GLU A 607 7.17 -10.00 -25.85
CA GLU A 607 5.98 -10.54 -25.18
C GLU A 607 4.91 -9.45 -24.99
N THR A 608 3.81 -9.78 -24.31
CA THR A 608 2.71 -8.83 -24.03
C THR A 608 1.97 -9.23 -22.77
N PHE A 609 1.82 -8.30 -21.83
CA PHE A 609 0.99 -8.50 -20.64
C PHE A 609 -0.44 -8.91 -21.02
N PRO A 610 -1.02 -9.95 -20.41
CA PRO A 610 -2.32 -10.45 -20.82
C PRO A 610 -3.45 -9.52 -20.36
N GLY A 611 -4.53 -9.44 -21.14
CA GLY A 611 -5.70 -8.62 -20.79
C GLY A 611 -6.47 -9.13 -19.57
N ALA A 612 -7.33 -8.28 -19.00
CA ALA A 612 -8.05 -8.55 -17.75
C ALA A 612 -9.07 -9.71 -17.80
N LYS A 613 -9.36 -10.28 -18.97
CA LYS A 613 -10.15 -11.52 -19.11
C LYS A 613 -9.25 -12.75 -19.10
N THR A 614 -9.75 -13.85 -18.55
CA THR A 614 -9.15 -15.18 -18.67
C THR A 614 -10.03 -16.08 -19.56
N PRO A 615 -9.53 -17.22 -20.05
CA PRO A 615 -10.36 -18.19 -20.77
C PRO A 615 -11.42 -18.90 -19.91
N ILE A 616 -11.29 -18.89 -18.57
CA ILE A 616 -12.33 -19.34 -17.64
C ILE A 616 -13.45 -18.28 -17.59
N PRO A 617 -14.68 -18.57 -18.06
CA PRO A 617 -15.78 -17.61 -17.97
C PRO A 617 -16.05 -17.21 -16.52
N GLY A 618 -16.29 -15.92 -16.27
CA GLY A 618 -16.51 -15.40 -14.91
C GLY A 618 -15.24 -15.17 -14.10
N LEU A 619 -14.05 -15.57 -14.57
CA LEU A 619 -12.78 -15.21 -13.96
C LEU A 619 -12.10 -14.07 -14.74
N LEU A 620 -11.81 -12.98 -14.03
CA LEU A 620 -11.02 -11.86 -14.49
C LEU A 620 -9.76 -11.71 -13.64
N ARG A 621 -8.79 -10.94 -14.15
CA ARG A 621 -7.54 -10.59 -13.46
C ARG A 621 -7.28 -9.08 -13.52
N CYS A 622 -6.58 -8.58 -12.51
CA CYS A 622 -5.94 -7.27 -12.46
C CYS A 622 -4.60 -7.41 -11.71
N GLY A 623 -3.97 -6.30 -11.35
CA GLY A 623 -2.64 -6.29 -10.73
C GLY A 623 -1.49 -6.14 -11.74
N ASP A 624 -0.29 -6.49 -11.29
CA ASP A 624 0.98 -6.42 -12.04
C ASP A 624 1.03 -7.36 -13.26
N SER A 625 0.41 -8.53 -13.13
CA SER A 625 0.44 -9.63 -14.08
C SER A 625 -0.63 -9.49 -15.17
N THR A 626 -1.17 -8.28 -15.33
CA THR A 626 -2.27 -7.94 -16.24
C THR A 626 -1.96 -6.60 -16.92
N TRP A 627 -2.26 -6.48 -18.22
CA TRP A 627 -2.08 -5.25 -18.97
C TRP A 627 -2.77 -4.05 -18.29
N PRO A 628 -2.12 -2.88 -18.13
CA PRO A 628 -0.85 -2.47 -18.77
C PRO A 628 0.46 -3.08 -18.21
N GLY A 629 0.49 -3.60 -16.98
CA GLY A 629 1.68 -4.25 -16.39
C GLY A 629 2.10 -3.70 -15.02
N ILE A 630 3.42 -3.67 -14.78
CA ILE A 630 4.06 -3.30 -13.49
C ILE A 630 4.01 -1.77 -13.25
N GLY A 631 4.04 -1.38 -11.98
CA GLY A 631 4.05 0.02 -11.53
C GLY A 631 2.66 0.55 -11.15
N ILE A 632 2.59 1.47 -10.19
CA ILE A 632 1.33 1.94 -9.58
C ILE A 632 0.29 2.45 -10.61
N PRO A 633 0.65 3.27 -11.62
CA PRO A 633 -0.30 3.71 -12.64
C PRO A 633 -0.87 2.54 -13.47
N ALA A 634 -0.02 1.60 -13.88
CA ALA A 634 -0.42 0.44 -14.68
C ALA A 634 -1.31 -0.52 -13.86
N VAL A 635 -0.92 -0.82 -12.63
CA VAL A 635 -1.68 -1.68 -11.69
C VAL A 635 -3.08 -1.10 -11.41
N ALA A 636 -3.21 0.22 -11.25
CA ALA A 636 -4.53 0.85 -11.16
C ALA A 636 -5.33 0.73 -12.47
N GLY A 637 -4.67 0.90 -13.62
CA GLY A 637 -5.26 0.76 -14.95
C GLY A 637 -5.77 -0.66 -15.25
N SER A 638 -5.07 -1.71 -14.81
CA SER A 638 -5.53 -3.09 -14.97
C SER A 638 -6.75 -3.39 -14.08
N GLY A 639 -6.82 -2.79 -12.87
CA GLY A 639 -8.01 -2.79 -12.01
C GLY A 639 -9.23 -2.12 -12.66
N VAL A 640 -9.04 -0.95 -13.27
CA VAL A 640 -10.07 -0.26 -14.06
C VAL A 640 -10.51 -1.12 -15.25
N SER A 641 -9.58 -1.74 -15.97
CA SER A 641 -9.87 -2.62 -17.12
C SER A 641 -10.74 -3.82 -16.74
N ALA A 642 -10.47 -4.44 -15.58
CA ALA A 642 -11.28 -5.53 -15.03
C ALA A 642 -12.70 -5.07 -14.64
N ALA A 643 -12.83 -3.94 -13.94
CA ALA A 643 -14.15 -3.38 -13.59
C ALA A 643 -14.95 -2.97 -14.84
N ASN A 644 -14.30 -2.34 -15.81
CA ASN A 644 -14.90 -1.93 -17.07
C ASN A 644 -15.33 -3.12 -17.95
N ALA A 645 -14.69 -4.29 -17.82
CA ALA A 645 -15.11 -5.52 -18.50
C ALA A 645 -16.47 -6.06 -17.99
N LEU A 646 -16.84 -5.71 -16.75
CA LEU A 646 -18.12 -6.07 -16.12
C LEU A 646 -19.17 -4.97 -16.29
N ALA A 647 -18.73 -3.70 -16.31
CA ALA A 647 -19.60 -2.53 -16.30
C ALA A 647 -20.52 -2.44 -17.54
N PRO A 648 -21.86 -2.36 -17.37
CA PRO A 648 -22.79 -2.07 -18.46
C PRO A 648 -22.37 -0.82 -19.22
N VAL A 649 -22.28 -0.90 -20.55
CA VAL A 649 -21.64 0.11 -21.40
C VAL A 649 -22.24 1.51 -21.17
N GLY A 650 -23.55 1.61 -20.99
CA GLY A 650 -24.23 2.86 -20.66
C GLY A 650 -23.81 3.47 -19.30
N LYS A 651 -23.56 2.66 -18.26
CA LYS A 651 -23.05 3.15 -16.97
C LYS A 651 -21.63 3.70 -17.12
N HIS A 652 -20.76 3.00 -17.84
CA HIS A 652 -19.40 3.47 -18.14
C HIS A 652 -19.42 4.77 -18.98
N LEU A 653 -20.22 4.83 -20.05
CA LEU A 653 -20.39 6.06 -20.85
C LEU A 653 -20.90 7.24 -20.02
N SER A 654 -21.83 7.00 -19.07
CA SER A 654 -22.30 8.02 -18.13
C SER A 654 -21.19 8.53 -17.21
N LEU A 655 -20.35 7.64 -16.66
CA LEU A 655 -19.19 8.03 -15.85
C LEU A 655 -18.20 8.87 -16.66
N LEU A 656 -17.86 8.47 -17.89
CA LEU A 656 -16.98 9.25 -18.78
C LEU A 656 -17.59 10.64 -19.09
N ASN A 657 -18.91 10.74 -19.23
CA ASN A 657 -19.62 12.01 -19.42
C ASN A 657 -19.66 12.87 -18.14
N GLU A 658 -19.62 12.25 -16.96
CA GLU A 658 -19.53 12.92 -15.66
C GLU A 658 -18.12 13.51 -15.45
N MET A 659 -17.09 12.66 -15.51
CA MET A 659 -15.70 13.06 -15.31
C MET A 659 -15.22 14.08 -16.35
N ASN A 660 -15.65 13.96 -17.62
CA ASN A 660 -15.34 14.96 -18.64
C ASN A 660 -15.99 16.33 -18.37
N ARG A 661 -17.21 16.37 -17.80
CA ARG A 661 -17.85 17.63 -17.37
C ARG A 661 -17.15 18.25 -16.17
N GLN A 662 -16.63 17.43 -15.26
CA GLN A 662 -15.80 17.88 -14.14
C GLN A 662 -14.36 18.24 -14.55
N GLY A 663 -13.98 18.02 -15.81
CA GLY A 663 -12.62 18.29 -16.33
C GLY A 663 -11.57 17.25 -15.95
N GLN A 664 -11.94 16.17 -15.25
CA GLN A 664 -11.02 15.15 -14.72
C GLN A 664 -10.40 14.29 -15.84
N LEU A 665 -11.06 14.20 -17.01
CA LEU A 665 -10.52 13.53 -18.21
C LEU A 665 -9.81 14.49 -19.18
N LYS A 666 -9.58 15.76 -18.79
CA LYS A 666 -8.79 16.70 -19.61
C LYS A 666 -7.31 16.41 -19.47
N THR A 667 -6.73 15.80 -20.50
CA THR A 667 -5.30 15.86 -20.76
C THR A 667 -4.96 17.30 -21.18
N SER A 668 -4.29 18.06 -20.31
CA SER A 668 -3.92 19.45 -20.61
C SER A 668 -2.96 19.51 -21.80
N SER A 669 -3.32 20.28 -22.82
CA SER A 669 -2.44 20.64 -23.95
C SER A 669 -1.39 21.65 -23.47
N ALA A 670 -0.44 21.15 -22.69
CA ALA A 670 0.63 21.89 -22.03
C ALA A 670 1.98 21.19 -22.27
N TYR A 671 2.16 20.71 -23.49
CA TYR A 671 3.39 20.17 -24.10
C TYR A 671 3.65 20.94 -25.40
#